data_AF-A0A168KGM3-F1
#
_entry.id   AF-A0A168KGM3-F1
#
_cell.length_a   1.000
_cell.length_b   1.000
_cell.length_c   1.000
_cell.angle_alpha   90.00
_cell.angle_beta   90.00
_cell.angle_gamma   90.00
#
_symmetry.space_group_name_H-M   'P 1'
#
loop_
_entity.id
_entity.type
_entity.pdbx_description
1 polymer ?
#
loop_
_entity_poly.entity_id
_entity_poly.type
_entity_poly.pdbx_seq_one_letter_code
_entity_poly.pdbx_strand_id
1 'polypeptide(L)'
;MAVHTHQYGESTPLIRTSRAAALAEQRRRRENQTCRRFFIIATSCIALWGLFSFFFQVFFVWPYHYHRSHDGRHSATDVDGKILTYDELKTILLDTPDADKAREWSQYYTAGAHLAGKNFSQADWTREKWESWGVPSSIVPYDVYINYPVDHSLSMLEKTKGHSGAWDVAFKASLTEDVLEEDPTSGSKDSIPTFHGYSASGNVTGQFVYVNYGTYADYEDLVHAGIDLVGKIAIAKYGGIFRGLKIKRAQELGMVGVLIYSDPGDDGERTEQNGYEVYPDGPARQPSSVQRGSVQFLSIRPGDPTTPGYPSKPGAPRAPARDSTPSIPSIPISYADALPLLKALNGHGPKASDFGNPWTRNLGLSYKGVEYNIGPSPAHLVLNLYNEQEYVTTPQWDVIGIVNGTVPNEVIIIGNHRDAWIVGGAGDPNSGSAVLNEVVRSVGVALEAGWQPHRTIVFASWDGEEYGLIGSTEWVEEYLPWIDDANVAYINVDVGAGGPVFQASAAPLLNQVLRDATALVPSANQTVEGQTIGDVWDGRISTMGSGSDFTAFQDYAGVPCIDMGFKSGPSDPVYHYHSNYDSFWWMENYGDPGFRYHRSMAQLLGIVVAELAENLVIPFQAAEYVDALGTYLDQVENKLRRYQNSDDGDDDDNNDSSDHVSSIEDMDDEALFLERGRAAAFHASTTDDVVRGNADAFWTSLKDMRLSLARFRIVASELDEQAERAREALDHGMPWWNIVGKIRLGVTILVVNHKYKELERHFLFEGGLDGRSWFKHVVFAPGLWTGYAGAVYPGLMESIDAKDYSNGLKWSGIINKCIRRATKSLQ
;
A
#
# COMPACT_ATOMS: atom_id res chain seq x y z
N MET A 1 26.74 4.16 71.27
CA MET A 1 27.67 4.07 72.41
C MET A 1 26.87 3.65 73.62
N ALA A 2 27.25 2.52 74.24
CA ALA A 2 27.22 2.20 75.67
C ALA A 2 25.88 2.34 76.46
N VAL A 3 25.47 1.47 77.39
CA VAL A 3 25.85 0.13 77.87
C VAL A 3 24.99 -0.09 79.16
N HIS A 4 24.53 -1.32 79.38
CA HIS A 4 24.27 -2.03 80.66
C HIS A 4 23.46 -1.39 81.84
N THR A 5 22.36 -2.05 82.26
CA THR A 5 22.18 -2.95 83.46
C THR A 5 21.78 -2.18 84.74
N HIS A 6 21.09 -2.70 85.77
CA HIS A 6 21.07 -4.04 86.36
C HIS A 6 20.04 -4.14 87.53
N GLN A 7 19.69 -5.40 87.92
CA GLN A 7 19.32 -5.92 89.28
C GLN A 7 17.97 -5.55 89.93
N TYR A 8 17.27 -6.37 90.75
CA TYR A 8 17.16 -7.81 91.07
C TYR A 8 16.03 -7.92 92.13
N GLY A 9 15.40 -9.09 92.27
CA GLY A 9 14.62 -9.41 93.48
C GLY A 9 13.72 -10.64 93.36
N GLU A 10 14.30 -11.83 93.44
CA GLU A 10 13.63 -13.13 93.45
C GLU A 10 13.09 -13.49 94.85
N SER A 11 12.02 -14.31 94.90
CA SER A 11 11.93 -15.42 95.87
C SER A 11 10.84 -16.44 95.46
N THR A 12 11.29 -17.62 95.04
CA THR A 12 10.56 -18.92 94.97
C THR A 12 11.11 -19.78 96.16
N PRO A 13 10.75 -21.06 96.49
CA PRO A 13 10.06 -22.10 95.70
C PRO A 13 9.20 -23.15 96.46
N LEU A 14 8.69 -24.15 95.70
CA LEU A 14 8.65 -25.63 95.95
C LEU A 14 7.32 -26.25 95.45
N ILE A 15 7.21 -26.87 94.25
CA ILE A 15 7.58 -28.25 93.81
C ILE A 15 6.66 -29.34 94.46
N ARG A 16 5.86 -30.18 93.77
CA ARG A 16 6.25 -31.28 92.83
C ARG A 16 5.03 -31.93 92.10
N THR A 17 5.19 -32.15 90.77
CA THR A 17 4.82 -33.29 89.84
C THR A 17 3.68 -34.29 90.18
N SER A 18 2.91 -34.93 89.27
CA SER A 18 3.22 -35.53 87.94
C SER A 18 1.98 -36.01 87.12
N ARG A 19 2.08 -35.90 85.78
CA ARG A 19 1.64 -36.77 84.64
C ARG A 19 0.33 -37.63 84.64
N ALA A 20 -0.48 -37.34 83.61
CA ALA A 20 -0.93 -38.20 82.48
C ALA A 20 -2.20 -39.08 82.52
N ALA A 21 -2.95 -38.95 81.42
CA ALA A 21 -3.78 -39.94 80.67
C ALA A 21 -5.31 -40.00 80.87
N ALA A 22 -5.99 -39.50 79.82
CA ALA A 22 -7.09 -40.10 79.06
C ALA A 22 -8.53 -40.27 79.62
N LEU A 23 -9.46 -39.78 78.79
CA LEU A 23 -10.86 -40.21 78.57
C LEU A 23 -11.93 -39.90 79.64
N ALA A 24 -12.75 -38.87 79.36
CA ALA A 24 -14.21 -39.00 79.27
C ALA A 24 -14.87 -37.68 78.80
N GLU A 25 -15.25 -37.72 77.53
CA GLU A 25 -16.34 -37.02 76.86
C GLU A 25 -17.53 -36.56 77.73
N GLN A 26 -17.87 -35.26 77.76
CA GLN A 26 -18.96 -34.61 76.99
C GLN A 26 -19.50 -33.29 77.61
N ARG A 27 -19.79 -32.33 76.70
CA ARG A 27 -20.82 -31.26 76.75
C ARG A 27 -20.59 -29.99 77.58
N ARG A 28 -20.18 -28.92 76.88
CA ARG A 28 -21.12 -27.87 76.38
C ARG A 28 -20.39 -26.87 75.48
N ARG A 29 -20.57 -27.01 74.16
CA ARG A 29 -20.51 -25.91 73.18
C ARG A 29 -21.95 -25.50 72.88
N ARG A 30 -22.33 -24.28 73.23
CA ARG A 30 -23.58 -23.67 72.78
C ARG A 30 -23.37 -22.17 72.68
N GLU A 31 -23.14 -21.70 71.46
CA GLU A 31 -23.58 -20.39 70.94
C GLU A 31 -23.18 -20.27 69.45
N ASN A 32 -24.01 -19.58 68.67
CA ASN A 32 -23.90 -19.30 67.22
C ASN A 32 -24.49 -20.30 66.20
N GLN A 33 -25.58 -21.01 66.53
CA GLN A 33 -26.43 -21.63 65.48
C GLN A 33 -27.46 -20.66 64.89
N THR A 34 -27.91 -19.66 65.65
CA THR A 34 -29.01 -18.77 65.22
C THR A 34 -28.57 -17.77 64.15
N CYS A 35 -27.43 -17.09 64.33
CA CYS A 35 -26.89 -16.17 63.32
C CYS A 35 -26.50 -16.88 62.02
N ARG A 36 -25.89 -18.06 62.10
CA ARG A 36 -25.51 -18.83 60.91
C ARG A 36 -26.75 -19.29 60.11
N ARG A 37 -27.84 -19.66 60.79
CA ARG A 37 -29.11 -19.97 60.12
C ARG A 37 -29.75 -18.74 59.48
N PHE A 38 -29.70 -17.60 60.15
CA PHE A 38 -30.23 -16.34 59.59
C PHE A 38 -29.50 -15.95 58.29
N PHE A 39 -28.17 -15.96 58.28
CA PHE A 39 -27.41 -15.60 57.08
C PHE A 39 -27.58 -16.60 55.93
N ILE A 40 -27.67 -17.91 56.22
CA ILE A 40 -27.94 -18.91 55.17
C ILE A 40 -29.34 -18.74 54.58
N ILE A 41 -30.34 -18.45 55.42
CA ILE A 41 -31.70 -18.20 54.94
C ILE A 41 -31.75 -16.91 54.11
N ALA A 42 -31.11 -15.83 54.58
CA ALA A 42 -31.08 -14.56 53.87
C ALA A 42 -30.39 -14.67 52.49
N THR A 43 -29.23 -15.33 52.40
CA THR A 43 -28.54 -15.51 51.12
C THR A 43 -29.30 -16.46 50.18
N SER A 44 -29.95 -17.50 50.72
CA SER A 44 -30.78 -18.40 49.92
C SER A 44 -32.03 -17.70 49.36
N CYS A 45 -32.67 -16.84 50.15
CA CYS A 45 -33.83 -16.07 49.71
C CYS A 45 -33.46 -15.04 48.62
N ILE A 46 -32.30 -14.39 48.73
CA ILE A 46 -31.81 -13.44 47.71
C ILE A 46 -31.47 -14.18 46.41
N ALA A 47 -30.80 -15.34 46.48
CA ALA A 47 -30.49 -16.15 45.30
C ALA A 47 -31.76 -16.68 44.62
N LEU A 48 -32.74 -17.15 45.40
CA LEU A 48 -34.04 -17.62 44.87
C LEU A 48 -34.85 -16.48 44.26
N TRP A 49 -34.82 -15.28 44.85
CA TRP A 49 -35.49 -14.10 44.28
C TRP A 49 -34.81 -13.61 43.00
N GLY A 50 -33.47 -13.64 42.92
CA GLY A 50 -32.73 -13.35 41.70
C GLY A 50 -33.05 -14.33 40.56
N LEU A 51 -33.08 -15.63 40.85
CA LEU A 51 -33.48 -16.68 39.90
C LEU A 51 -34.95 -16.53 39.47
N PHE A 52 -35.85 -16.27 40.42
CA PHE A 52 -37.26 -16.05 40.12
C PHE A 52 -37.47 -14.79 39.28
N SER A 53 -36.79 -13.68 39.58
CA SER A 53 -36.86 -12.44 38.80
C SER A 53 -36.31 -12.63 37.39
N PHE A 54 -35.20 -13.36 37.24
CA PHE A 54 -34.64 -13.69 35.93
C PHE A 54 -35.62 -14.54 35.10
N PHE A 55 -36.17 -15.60 35.67
CA PHE A 55 -37.15 -16.44 34.96
C PHE A 55 -38.49 -15.73 34.73
N PHE A 56 -38.92 -14.84 35.63
CA PHE A 56 -40.13 -14.06 35.43
C PHE A 56 -39.97 -13.05 34.29
N GLN A 57 -38.82 -12.37 34.21
CA GLN A 57 -38.45 -11.50 33.09
C GLN A 57 -38.40 -12.28 31.77
N VAL A 58 -37.72 -13.44 31.75
CA VAL A 58 -37.54 -14.26 30.54
C VAL A 58 -38.84 -14.92 30.05
N PHE A 59 -39.71 -15.39 30.96
CA PHE A 59 -40.88 -16.19 30.59
C PHE A 59 -42.22 -15.47 30.67
N PHE A 60 -42.31 -14.30 31.29
CA PHE A 60 -43.58 -13.56 31.42
C PHE A 60 -43.52 -12.14 30.88
N VAL A 61 -42.34 -11.51 30.84
CA VAL A 61 -42.18 -10.15 30.28
C VAL A 61 -41.71 -10.21 28.83
N TRP A 62 -40.70 -11.04 28.52
CA TRP A 62 -40.15 -11.18 27.16
C TRP A 62 -41.13 -11.75 26.10
N PRO A 63 -42.03 -12.71 26.40
CA PRO A 63 -42.85 -13.35 25.34
C PRO A 63 -43.97 -12.48 24.75
N TYR A 64 -44.22 -11.27 25.27
CA TYR A 64 -45.26 -10.39 24.73
C TYR A 64 -44.80 -9.50 23.56
N HIS A 65 -43.53 -9.55 23.15
CA HIS A 65 -43.02 -8.75 22.02
C HIS A 65 -42.71 -9.50 20.72
N TYR A 66 -42.97 -10.80 20.61
CA TYR A 66 -42.70 -11.51 19.35
C TYR A 66 -43.80 -12.48 18.96
N HIS A 67 -44.78 -12.00 18.20
CA HIS A 67 -45.50 -12.85 17.25
C HIS A 67 -45.83 -12.13 15.93
N ARG A 68 -45.26 -12.73 14.86
CA ARG A 68 -45.52 -12.59 13.40
C ARG A 68 -44.68 -11.57 12.61
N SER A 69 -43.65 -12.07 11.92
CA SER A 69 -43.66 -12.35 10.47
C SER A 69 -42.50 -13.28 10.08
N HIS A 70 -42.72 -14.14 9.08
CA HIS A 70 -41.69 -14.98 8.46
C HIS A 70 -40.81 -14.10 7.56
N ASP A 71 -39.51 -14.03 7.86
CA ASP A 71 -38.37 -14.09 6.93
C ASP A 71 -37.08 -13.94 7.76
N GLY A 72 -36.04 -14.69 7.38
CA GLY A 72 -34.86 -14.92 8.21
C GLY A 72 -33.85 -13.76 8.20
N ARG A 73 -33.44 -13.32 9.39
CA ARG A 73 -32.07 -12.97 9.86
C ARG A 73 -32.20 -12.28 11.23
N HIS A 74 -31.29 -12.59 12.15
CA HIS A 74 -31.43 -12.27 13.59
C HIS A 74 -31.13 -10.81 13.92
N SER A 75 -32.04 -10.12 14.63
CA SER A 75 -31.78 -8.83 15.28
C SER A 75 -32.68 -8.64 16.52
N ALA A 76 -32.19 -7.88 17.51
CA ALA A 76 -32.91 -7.50 18.73
C ALA A 76 -33.05 -5.97 18.81
N THR A 77 -34.24 -5.52 19.18
CA THR A 77 -34.84 -4.18 18.93
C THR A 77 -34.80 -3.23 20.14
N ASP A 78 -34.82 -1.91 19.87
CA ASP A 78 -35.89 -0.92 20.22
C ASP A 78 -35.41 0.51 19.79
N VAL A 79 -36.15 1.49 19.27
CA VAL A 79 -37.59 1.88 19.19
C VAL A 79 -37.77 2.60 17.83
N ASP A 80 -38.91 2.40 17.15
CA ASP A 80 -39.30 2.89 15.79
C ASP A 80 -38.73 2.14 14.55
N GLY A 81 -37.87 1.14 14.77
CA GLY A 81 -36.96 0.57 13.76
C GLY A 81 -37.57 -0.33 12.68
N LYS A 82 -37.60 0.18 11.44
CA LYS A 82 -37.29 -0.66 10.27
C LYS A 82 -35.80 -0.99 10.33
N ILE A 83 -35.45 -2.27 10.31
CA ILE A 83 -34.06 -2.73 10.22
C ILE A 83 -33.78 -2.95 8.75
N LEU A 84 -32.74 -2.29 8.23
CA LEU A 84 -32.31 -2.45 6.85
C LEU A 84 -31.76 -3.86 6.64
N THR A 85 -32.30 -4.61 5.68
CA THR A 85 -31.78 -5.93 5.30
C THR A 85 -30.49 -5.80 4.49
N TYR A 86 -29.70 -6.87 4.42
CA TYR A 86 -28.46 -6.88 3.61
C TYR A 86 -28.73 -6.61 2.12
N ASP A 87 -29.84 -7.11 1.58
CA ASP A 87 -30.20 -6.86 0.18
C ASP A 87 -30.62 -5.40 -0.02
N GLU A 88 -31.38 -4.80 0.91
CA GLU A 88 -31.70 -3.38 0.86
C GLU A 88 -30.44 -2.51 1.00
N LEU A 89 -29.47 -2.89 1.85
CA LEU A 89 -28.17 -2.22 1.94
C LEU A 89 -27.42 -2.27 0.61
N LYS A 90 -27.28 -3.45 0.00
CA LYS A 90 -26.65 -3.58 -1.32
C LYS A 90 -27.37 -2.73 -2.36
N THR A 91 -28.71 -2.71 -2.37
CA THR A 91 -29.48 -1.84 -3.26
C THR A 91 -29.15 -0.37 -3.03
N ILE A 92 -29.09 0.10 -1.78
CA ILE A 92 -28.67 1.49 -1.48
C ILE A 92 -27.27 1.76 -2.01
N LEU A 93 -26.30 0.87 -1.78
CA LEU A 93 -24.91 1.06 -2.18
C LEU A 93 -24.70 0.95 -3.71
N LEU A 94 -25.58 0.24 -4.42
CA LEU A 94 -25.57 0.17 -5.89
C LEU A 94 -26.33 1.34 -6.53
N ASP A 95 -27.45 1.77 -5.96
CA ASP A 95 -28.33 2.76 -6.57
C ASP A 95 -27.98 4.20 -6.19
N THR A 96 -27.34 4.41 -5.03
CA THR A 96 -27.01 5.74 -4.55
C THR A 96 -25.90 6.42 -5.36
N PRO A 97 -24.78 5.76 -5.72
CA PRO A 97 -23.71 6.40 -6.50
C PRO A 97 -24.21 7.01 -7.81
N ASP A 98 -23.85 8.26 -8.02
CA ASP A 98 -24.34 9.10 -9.12
C ASP A 98 -23.18 9.75 -9.88
N ALA A 99 -23.22 9.67 -11.21
CA ALA A 99 -22.13 10.15 -12.06
C ALA A 99 -22.02 11.69 -12.06
N ASP A 100 -23.15 12.40 -11.97
CA ASP A 100 -23.14 13.87 -11.91
C ASP A 100 -22.57 14.35 -10.57
N LYS A 101 -22.81 13.60 -9.48
CA LYS A 101 -22.19 13.85 -8.18
C LYS A 101 -20.70 13.54 -8.16
N ALA A 102 -20.28 12.40 -8.70
CA ALA A 102 -18.86 12.10 -8.87
C ALA A 102 -18.14 13.19 -9.68
N ARG A 103 -18.77 13.68 -10.76
CA ARG A 103 -18.29 14.82 -11.54
C ARG A 103 -18.18 16.10 -10.69
N GLU A 104 -19.19 16.41 -9.88
CA GLU A 104 -19.18 17.57 -8.97
C GLU A 104 -18.00 17.49 -7.97
N TRP A 105 -17.75 16.31 -7.38
CA TRP A 105 -16.64 16.09 -6.45
C TRP A 105 -15.29 16.22 -7.13
N SER A 106 -15.11 15.57 -8.28
CA SER A 106 -13.88 15.68 -9.08
C SER A 106 -13.62 17.14 -9.45
N GLN A 107 -14.64 17.87 -9.89
CA GLN A 107 -14.52 19.29 -10.22
C GLN A 107 -14.12 20.14 -9.00
N TYR A 108 -14.67 19.85 -7.82
CA TYR A 108 -14.31 20.57 -6.59
C TYR A 108 -12.85 20.31 -6.19
N TYR A 109 -12.44 19.04 -6.14
CA TYR A 109 -11.11 18.68 -5.70
C TYR A 109 -10.02 19.21 -6.64
N THR A 110 -10.32 19.32 -7.94
CA THR A 110 -9.40 19.81 -8.99
C THR A 110 -9.45 21.32 -9.24
N ALA A 111 -10.19 22.09 -8.43
CA ALA A 111 -10.42 23.52 -8.66
C ALA A 111 -9.31 24.46 -8.14
N GLY A 112 -8.32 23.96 -7.39
CA GLY A 112 -7.29 24.80 -6.77
C GLY A 112 -6.07 23.99 -6.35
N ALA A 113 -4.90 24.62 -6.21
CA ALA A 113 -3.67 23.93 -5.80
C ALA A 113 -3.85 23.21 -4.45
N HIS A 114 -3.55 21.92 -4.42
CA HIS A 114 -3.62 21.07 -3.22
C HIS A 114 -2.36 20.21 -3.08
N LEU A 115 -1.21 20.84 -3.31
CA LEU A 115 0.08 20.29 -2.93
C LEU A 115 0.11 20.01 -1.43
N ALA A 116 0.72 18.89 -1.04
CA ALA A 116 0.81 18.43 0.35
C ALA A 116 1.12 19.57 1.33
N GLY A 117 0.31 19.67 2.39
CA GLY A 117 0.46 20.69 3.44
C GLY A 117 0.16 22.14 3.02
N LYS A 118 -0.43 22.38 1.84
CA LYS A 118 -0.83 23.73 1.38
C LYS A 118 -2.34 24.00 1.37
N ASN A 119 -3.19 22.96 1.41
CA ASN A 119 -4.64 23.13 1.26
C ASN A 119 -5.47 22.57 2.44
N PHE A 120 -5.35 23.21 3.60
CA PHE A 120 -6.19 22.91 4.77
C PHE A 120 -7.69 23.08 4.49
N SER A 121 -8.07 24.07 3.67
CA SER A 121 -9.49 24.33 3.37
C SER A 121 -10.19 23.15 2.70
N GLN A 122 -9.47 22.39 1.87
CA GLN A 122 -10.03 21.21 1.24
C GLN A 122 -10.18 20.05 2.24
N ALA A 123 -9.22 19.87 3.16
CA ALA A 123 -9.34 18.92 4.27
C ALA A 123 -10.56 19.24 5.16
N ASP A 124 -10.74 20.52 5.50
CA ASP A 124 -11.89 20.97 6.30
C ASP A 124 -13.22 20.81 5.55
N TRP A 125 -13.25 21.08 4.25
CA TRP A 125 -14.42 20.81 3.42
C TRP A 125 -14.77 19.31 3.38
N THR A 126 -13.78 18.43 3.21
CA THR A 126 -13.99 16.98 3.23
C THR A 126 -14.59 16.54 4.56
N ARG A 127 -14.04 17.04 5.68
CA ARG A 127 -14.59 16.81 7.03
C ARG A 127 -16.05 17.26 7.13
N GLU A 128 -16.36 18.49 6.72
CA GLU A 128 -17.73 19.04 6.77
C GLU A 128 -18.71 18.26 5.89
N LYS A 129 -18.26 17.80 4.71
CA LYS A 129 -19.08 16.97 3.83
C LYS A 129 -19.44 15.64 4.47
N TRP A 130 -18.46 14.94 5.01
CA TRP A 130 -18.69 13.65 5.67
C TRP A 130 -19.62 13.81 6.88
N GLU A 131 -19.44 14.86 7.69
CA GLU A 131 -20.35 15.20 8.79
C GLU A 131 -21.77 15.48 8.29
N SER A 132 -21.91 16.17 7.15
CA SER A 132 -23.22 16.47 6.56
C SER A 132 -23.99 15.23 6.08
N TRP A 133 -23.27 14.14 5.81
CA TRP A 133 -23.85 12.82 5.48
C TRP A 133 -24.00 11.91 6.71
N GLY A 134 -23.84 12.45 7.92
CA GLY A 134 -24.03 11.71 9.16
C GLY A 134 -22.83 10.88 9.59
N VAL A 135 -21.65 11.10 9.01
CA VAL A 135 -20.39 10.43 9.40
C VAL A 135 -19.53 11.39 10.24
N PRO A 136 -19.50 11.23 11.58
CA PRO A 136 -18.65 12.04 12.45
C PRO A 136 -17.19 11.99 12.00
N SER A 137 -16.58 13.17 11.81
CA SER A 137 -15.26 13.28 11.21
C SER A 137 -14.35 14.24 11.99
N SER A 138 -13.04 14.03 11.88
CA SER A 138 -12.01 14.84 12.56
C SER A 138 -10.78 15.00 11.69
N ILE A 139 -9.97 16.02 11.96
CA ILE A 139 -8.68 16.24 11.29
C ILE A 139 -7.54 15.83 12.22
N VAL A 140 -6.62 15.02 11.73
CA VAL A 140 -5.42 14.59 12.45
C VAL A 140 -4.18 15.24 11.79
N PRO A 141 -3.49 16.15 12.50
CA PRO A 141 -2.32 16.81 11.93
C PRO A 141 -0.99 16.11 12.24
N TYR A 142 -0.05 16.21 11.31
CA TYR A 142 1.37 15.84 11.45
C TYR A 142 2.27 16.96 10.93
N ASP A 143 3.31 17.33 11.67
CA ASP A 143 4.28 18.35 11.24
C ASP A 143 5.43 17.64 10.52
N VAL A 144 5.49 17.68 9.20
CA VAL A 144 6.40 16.79 8.44
C VAL A 144 7.49 17.54 7.69
N TYR A 145 8.66 16.91 7.50
CA TYR A 145 9.79 17.52 6.78
C TYR A 145 9.70 17.30 5.27
N ILE A 146 9.33 18.32 4.51
CA ILE A 146 9.17 18.29 3.04
C ILE A 146 9.86 19.50 2.38
N ASN A 147 9.94 19.52 1.05
CA ASN A 147 10.48 20.66 0.28
C ASN A 147 9.51 21.24 -0.73
N TYR A 148 9.68 22.53 -1.04
CA TYR A 148 8.99 23.23 -2.12
C TYR A 148 9.98 23.86 -3.10
N PRO A 149 9.62 24.00 -4.39
CA PRO A 149 10.50 24.60 -5.38
C PRO A 149 10.62 26.12 -5.16
N VAL A 150 11.87 26.63 -5.18
CA VAL A 150 12.17 28.06 -5.08
C VAL A 150 12.55 28.63 -6.44
N ASP A 151 13.55 28.03 -7.09
CA ASP A 151 14.01 28.41 -8.41
C ASP A 151 14.70 27.22 -9.09
N HIS A 152 14.69 27.21 -10.43
CA HIS A 152 15.37 26.20 -11.21
C HIS A 152 15.75 26.73 -12.60
N SER A 153 16.79 26.16 -13.18
CA SER A 153 17.08 26.37 -14.60
C SER A 153 17.86 25.21 -15.19
N LEU A 154 17.66 24.99 -16.49
CA LEU A 154 18.40 24.02 -17.27
C LEU A 154 18.84 24.67 -18.58
N SER A 155 20.15 24.68 -18.81
CA SER A 155 20.73 25.25 -20.02
C SER A 155 21.81 24.34 -20.58
N MET A 156 21.79 24.11 -21.89
CA MET A 156 22.90 23.51 -22.62
C MET A 156 23.85 24.61 -23.06
N LEU A 157 25.11 24.48 -22.67
CA LEU A 157 26.17 25.45 -22.89
C LEU A 157 27.16 24.93 -23.91
N GLU A 158 27.53 25.75 -24.88
CA GLU A 158 28.54 25.44 -25.90
C GLU A 158 29.75 26.36 -25.76
N LYS A 159 30.95 25.79 -25.89
CA LYS A 159 32.21 26.54 -25.83
C LYS A 159 32.55 27.11 -27.21
N THR A 160 32.71 28.42 -27.30
CA THR A 160 33.05 29.09 -28.57
C THR A 160 34.45 28.74 -29.08
N LYS A 161 34.56 28.55 -30.40
CA LYS A 161 35.85 28.48 -31.10
C LYS A 161 36.45 29.90 -31.21
N GLY A 162 37.08 30.39 -30.15
CA GLY A 162 37.70 31.72 -30.07
C GLY A 162 38.30 32.05 -28.70
N HIS A 163 39.19 33.05 -28.65
CA HIS A 163 40.24 33.30 -27.64
C HIS A 163 39.82 33.56 -26.17
N SER A 164 38.56 33.39 -25.77
CA SER A 164 38.12 33.60 -24.38
C SER A 164 37.77 32.31 -23.62
N GLY A 165 37.54 31.19 -24.32
CA GLY A 165 37.10 29.94 -23.67
C GLY A 165 35.77 30.08 -22.91
N ALA A 166 34.96 31.09 -23.25
CA ALA A 166 33.67 31.36 -22.64
C ALA A 166 32.58 30.37 -23.11
N TRP A 167 31.58 30.16 -22.26
CA TRP A 167 30.40 29.35 -22.52
C TRP A 167 29.25 30.22 -23.01
N ASP A 168 28.68 29.89 -24.16
CA ASP A 168 27.45 30.50 -24.68
C ASP A 168 26.26 29.55 -24.46
N VAL A 169 25.07 30.11 -24.29
CA VAL A 169 23.84 29.32 -24.14
C VAL A 169 23.40 28.84 -25.52
N ALA A 170 23.55 27.53 -25.78
CA ALA A 170 23.12 26.89 -27.03
C ALA A 170 21.62 26.54 -27.00
N PHE A 171 21.11 26.16 -25.83
CA PHE A 171 19.70 25.89 -25.60
C PHE A 171 19.35 26.18 -24.15
N LYS A 172 18.13 26.67 -23.92
CA LYS A 172 17.56 26.87 -22.58
C LYS A 172 16.21 26.17 -22.54
N ALA A 173 16.06 25.23 -21.61
CA ALA A 173 14.80 24.51 -21.41
C ALA A 173 13.72 25.47 -20.92
N SER A 174 12.47 25.20 -21.30
CA SER A 174 11.32 25.97 -20.83
C SER A 174 11.05 25.72 -19.35
N LEU A 175 11.11 24.44 -18.93
CA LEU A 175 10.72 23.95 -17.59
C LEU A 175 9.29 24.35 -17.19
N THR A 176 8.43 24.59 -18.19
CA THR A 176 7.04 25.00 -18.04
C THR A 176 6.16 24.19 -18.99
N GLU A 177 4.96 23.88 -18.54
CA GLU A 177 3.92 23.29 -19.38
C GLU A 177 3.17 24.42 -20.11
N ASP A 178 2.76 24.16 -21.35
CA ASP A 178 1.99 25.08 -22.17
C ASP A 178 0.61 25.38 -21.56
N VAL A 179 0.13 26.60 -21.77
CA VAL A 179 -1.23 27.00 -21.41
C VAL A 179 -2.15 26.73 -22.59
N LEU A 180 -3.18 25.93 -22.35
CA LEU A 180 -4.18 25.52 -23.33
C LEU A 180 -5.49 26.27 -23.07
N GLU A 181 -6.15 26.74 -24.13
CA GLU A 181 -7.40 27.51 -24.00
C GLU A 181 -8.56 26.61 -23.55
N GLU A 182 -8.56 25.37 -24.02
CA GLU A 182 -9.57 24.35 -23.77
C GLU A 182 -9.53 23.83 -22.34
N ASP A 183 -8.34 23.78 -21.72
CA ASP A 183 -8.09 23.24 -20.39
C ASP A 183 -7.70 24.37 -19.41
N PRO A 184 -8.65 24.90 -18.63
CA PRO A 184 -8.39 26.02 -17.71
C PRO A 184 -7.37 25.70 -16.61
N THR A 185 -7.18 24.42 -16.26
CA THR A 185 -6.20 24.01 -15.23
C THR A 185 -4.79 24.32 -15.67
N SER A 186 -4.49 24.16 -16.98
CA SER A 186 -3.17 24.45 -17.56
C SER A 186 -2.75 25.92 -17.41
N GLY A 187 -3.72 26.84 -17.35
CA GLY A 187 -3.50 28.29 -17.23
C GLY A 187 -3.62 28.84 -15.80
N SER A 188 -3.70 27.97 -14.78
CA SER A 188 -3.89 28.41 -13.40
C SER A 188 -2.73 29.29 -12.90
N LYS A 189 -3.06 30.37 -12.18
CA LYS A 189 -2.06 31.25 -11.55
C LYS A 189 -1.33 30.59 -10.39
N ASP A 190 -1.93 29.56 -9.82
CA ASP A 190 -1.39 28.78 -8.70
C ASP A 190 -0.65 27.53 -9.21
N SER A 191 -0.30 27.48 -10.51
CA SER A 191 0.45 26.38 -11.10
C SER A 191 1.76 26.14 -10.35
N ILE A 192 2.00 24.89 -9.97
CA ILE A 192 3.22 24.51 -9.29
C ILE A 192 4.34 24.36 -10.33
N PRO A 193 5.54 24.96 -10.13
CA PRO A 193 6.67 24.78 -11.03
C PRO A 193 7.05 23.32 -11.22
N THR A 194 7.81 23.00 -12.27
CA THR A 194 8.34 21.63 -12.45
C THR A 194 9.42 21.34 -11.41
N PHE A 195 9.25 20.27 -10.64
CA PHE A 195 10.24 19.87 -9.62
C PHE A 195 10.03 18.43 -9.18
N HIS A 196 11.02 17.90 -8.48
CA HIS A 196 10.91 16.64 -7.75
C HIS A 196 10.82 16.91 -6.25
N GLY A 197 9.84 16.29 -5.57
CA GLY A 197 9.81 16.21 -4.11
C GLY A 197 11.06 15.49 -3.60
N TYR A 198 11.68 16.00 -2.54
CA TYR A 198 12.94 15.59 -1.94
C TYR A 198 14.21 15.73 -2.80
N SER A 199 14.16 16.42 -3.93
CA SER A 199 15.36 16.71 -4.73
C SER A 199 16.34 17.64 -3.99
N ALA A 200 17.64 17.36 -4.09
CA ALA A 200 18.64 18.21 -3.45
C ALA A 200 18.76 19.55 -4.18
N SER A 201 19.06 20.61 -3.41
CA SER A 201 19.50 21.88 -4.00
C SER A 201 20.93 21.74 -4.55
N GLY A 202 21.22 22.35 -5.71
CA GLY A 202 22.53 22.31 -6.32
C GLY A 202 22.63 23.11 -7.61
N ASN A 203 23.84 23.56 -7.93
CA ASN A 203 24.20 24.16 -9.21
C ASN A 203 25.38 23.38 -9.79
N VAL A 204 25.11 22.51 -10.76
CA VAL A 204 26.10 21.60 -11.34
C VAL A 204 26.25 21.84 -12.82
N THR A 205 27.47 21.69 -13.33
CA THR A 205 27.76 21.79 -14.76
C THR A 205 28.62 20.62 -15.19
N GLY A 206 28.19 19.89 -16.21
CA GLY A 206 28.91 18.70 -16.68
C GLY A 206 28.46 18.22 -18.04
N GLN A 207 29.28 17.38 -18.66
CA GLN A 207 28.85 16.57 -19.80
C GLN A 207 27.70 15.66 -19.37
N PHE A 208 26.90 15.20 -20.32
CA PHE A 208 25.69 14.42 -20.04
C PHE A 208 25.65 13.11 -20.82
N VAL A 209 24.90 12.14 -20.27
CA VAL A 209 24.82 10.76 -20.74
C VAL A 209 23.34 10.34 -20.75
N TYR A 210 22.89 9.68 -21.82
CA TYR A 210 21.58 9.04 -21.86
C TYR A 210 21.66 7.67 -21.18
N VAL A 211 20.79 7.41 -20.20
CA VAL A 211 20.89 6.24 -19.31
C VAL A 211 19.69 5.30 -19.42
N ASN A 212 18.96 5.33 -20.55
CA ASN A 212 17.72 4.57 -20.73
C ASN A 212 16.70 4.88 -19.62
N TYR A 213 16.15 3.87 -18.94
CA TYR A 213 15.26 4.07 -17.78
C TYR A 213 16.05 4.32 -16.50
N GLY A 214 17.37 4.27 -16.50
CA GLY A 214 18.18 4.41 -15.30
C GLY A 214 17.90 3.31 -14.28
N THR A 215 17.56 2.09 -14.73
CA THR A 215 17.49 0.94 -13.83
C THR A 215 18.88 0.56 -13.31
N TYR A 216 18.94 -0.28 -12.28
CA TYR A 216 20.22 -0.80 -11.82
C TYR A 216 20.99 -1.46 -12.97
N ALA A 217 20.34 -2.34 -13.75
CA ALA A 217 20.95 -2.98 -14.91
C ALA A 217 21.35 -2.00 -16.03
N ASP A 218 20.56 -0.94 -16.30
CA ASP A 218 20.96 0.08 -17.28
C ASP A 218 22.29 0.72 -16.89
N TYR A 219 22.47 1.05 -15.60
CA TYR A 219 23.73 1.61 -15.12
C TYR A 219 24.89 0.60 -15.17
N GLU A 220 24.64 -0.68 -14.85
CA GLU A 220 25.66 -1.73 -14.98
C GLU A 220 26.11 -1.91 -16.43
N ASP A 221 25.18 -1.90 -17.39
CA ASP A 221 25.50 -1.99 -18.81
C ASP A 221 26.45 -0.85 -19.23
N LEU A 222 26.21 0.38 -18.76
CA LEU A 222 27.07 1.53 -19.02
C LEU A 222 28.46 1.37 -18.40
N VAL A 223 28.54 0.88 -17.16
CA VAL A 223 29.80 0.62 -16.47
C VAL A 223 30.60 -0.45 -17.20
N HIS A 224 29.97 -1.55 -17.61
CA HIS A 224 30.60 -2.63 -18.38
C HIS A 224 31.06 -2.17 -19.76
N ALA A 225 30.30 -1.29 -20.41
CA ALA A 225 30.69 -0.67 -21.67
C ALA A 225 31.79 0.40 -21.52
N GLY A 226 32.26 0.67 -20.30
CA GLY A 226 33.34 1.63 -20.03
C GLY A 226 32.92 3.09 -20.24
N ILE A 227 31.63 3.40 -20.11
CA ILE A 227 31.12 4.77 -20.22
C ILE A 227 31.49 5.55 -18.96
N ASP A 228 32.14 6.71 -19.11
CA ASP A 228 32.50 7.58 -17.98
C ASP A 228 31.29 8.33 -17.43
N LEU A 229 30.85 7.95 -16.22
CA LEU A 229 29.70 8.53 -15.53
C LEU A 229 30.09 9.58 -14.48
N VAL A 230 31.33 9.58 -14.00
CA VAL A 230 31.73 10.43 -12.87
C VAL A 230 31.70 11.90 -13.27
N GLY A 231 31.05 12.74 -12.46
CA GLY A 231 30.89 14.17 -12.74
C GLY A 231 29.94 14.51 -13.89
N LYS A 232 29.18 13.53 -14.40
CA LYS A 232 28.23 13.72 -15.51
C LYS A 232 26.80 13.93 -15.02
N ILE A 233 25.95 14.44 -15.91
CA ILE A 233 24.51 14.57 -15.69
C ILE A 233 23.78 13.46 -16.46
N ALA A 234 22.89 12.73 -15.79
CA ALA A 234 22.10 11.66 -16.42
C ALA A 234 20.86 12.24 -17.11
N ILE A 235 20.48 11.70 -18.26
CA ILE A 235 19.16 11.88 -18.88
C ILE A 235 18.48 10.51 -18.92
N ALA A 236 17.46 10.34 -18.08
CA ALA A 236 16.71 9.09 -17.93
C ALA A 236 15.26 9.24 -18.40
N LYS A 237 14.68 8.16 -18.89
CA LYS A 237 13.23 8.04 -19.11
C LYS A 237 12.51 7.80 -17.77
N TYR A 238 11.29 8.31 -17.64
CA TYR A 238 10.30 7.81 -16.70
C TYR A 238 9.91 6.36 -17.03
N GLY A 239 9.18 5.69 -16.13
CA GLY A 239 8.78 4.29 -16.31
C GLY A 239 9.77 3.29 -15.72
N GLY A 240 9.34 2.04 -15.64
CA GLY A 240 10.11 0.88 -15.16
C GLY A 240 10.36 0.77 -13.67
N ILE A 241 11.07 1.73 -13.06
CA ILE A 241 11.36 1.72 -11.61
C ILE A 241 11.00 3.06 -10.98
N PHE A 242 10.82 3.05 -9.66
CA PHE A 242 10.58 4.26 -8.87
C PHE A 242 11.65 5.32 -9.14
N ARG A 243 11.21 6.55 -9.44
CA ARG A 243 12.07 7.64 -9.94
C ARG A 243 13.23 8.00 -9.00
N GLY A 244 13.04 7.92 -7.69
CA GLY A 244 14.12 8.13 -6.70
C GLY A 244 15.27 7.14 -6.83
N LEU A 245 15.00 5.90 -7.28
CA LEU A 245 16.02 4.85 -7.39
C LEU A 245 16.94 5.05 -8.60
N LYS A 246 16.43 5.69 -9.66
CA LYS A 246 17.24 6.16 -10.80
C LYS A 246 18.33 7.13 -10.31
N ILE A 247 17.92 8.07 -9.44
CA ILE A 247 18.82 9.07 -8.87
C ILE A 247 19.77 8.44 -7.85
N LYS A 248 19.27 7.52 -7.01
CA LYS A 248 20.09 6.76 -6.06
C LYS A 248 21.27 6.08 -6.74
N ARG A 249 21.03 5.38 -7.86
CA ARG A 249 22.11 4.70 -8.56
C ARG A 249 23.07 5.68 -9.25
N ALA A 250 22.54 6.76 -9.85
CA ALA A 250 23.36 7.82 -10.43
C ALA A 250 24.35 8.42 -9.41
N GLN A 251 23.89 8.77 -8.20
CA GLN A 251 24.75 9.34 -7.17
C GLN A 251 25.80 8.36 -6.65
N GLU A 252 25.47 7.06 -6.53
CA GLU A 252 26.42 6.03 -6.12
C GLU A 252 27.57 5.86 -7.13
N LEU A 253 27.29 6.10 -8.41
CA LEU A 253 28.27 6.06 -9.50
C LEU A 253 28.98 7.41 -9.72
N GLY A 254 28.76 8.39 -8.83
CA GLY A 254 29.46 9.68 -8.86
C GLY A 254 28.93 10.66 -9.91
N MET A 255 27.74 10.44 -10.45
CA MET A 255 27.05 11.45 -11.26
C MET A 255 26.61 12.62 -10.37
N VAL A 256 26.47 13.81 -10.96
CA VAL A 256 26.25 15.07 -10.20
C VAL A 256 24.86 15.68 -10.39
N GLY A 257 24.04 15.14 -11.28
CA GLY A 257 22.66 15.56 -11.46
C GLY A 257 21.89 14.63 -12.39
N VAL A 258 20.56 14.70 -12.33
CA VAL A 258 19.68 13.81 -13.10
C VAL A 258 18.51 14.58 -13.70
N LEU A 259 18.26 14.38 -14.98
CA LEU A 259 17.06 14.81 -15.68
C LEU A 259 16.21 13.58 -15.97
N ILE A 260 14.89 13.70 -15.77
CA ILE A 260 13.95 12.62 -16.06
C ILE A 260 12.86 13.16 -16.99
N TYR A 261 12.52 12.43 -18.06
CA TYR A 261 11.49 12.83 -19.02
C TYR A 261 10.57 11.65 -19.38
N SER A 262 9.33 11.94 -19.79
CA SER A 262 8.40 10.93 -20.28
C SER A 262 8.57 10.74 -21.79
N ASP A 263 9.12 9.60 -22.21
CA ASP A 263 9.29 9.30 -23.63
C ASP A 263 7.96 8.85 -24.24
N PRO A 264 7.51 9.40 -25.38
CA PRO A 264 6.29 8.95 -26.03
C PRO A 264 6.28 7.48 -26.45
N GLY A 265 7.42 6.79 -26.40
CA GLY A 265 7.51 5.35 -26.63
C GLY A 265 6.80 4.54 -25.55
N ASP A 266 6.54 5.12 -24.37
CA ASP A 266 5.81 4.48 -23.26
C ASP A 266 4.29 4.76 -23.33
N ASP A 267 3.82 5.53 -24.31
CA ASP A 267 2.42 5.98 -24.42
C ASP A 267 1.48 4.98 -25.16
N GLY A 268 1.97 3.77 -25.43
CA GLY A 268 1.20 2.75 -26.14
C GLY A 268 0.89 3.13 -27.60
N GLU A 269 -0.36 2.95 -28.01
CA GLU A 269 -0.76 3.14 -29.41
C GLU A 269 -1.09 4.60 -29.75
N ARG A 270 -1.52 5.41 -28.77
CA ARG A 270 -1.99 6.80 -28.99
C ARG A 270 -0.83 7.80 -29.00
N THR A 271 -0.01 7.72 -30.05
CA THR A 271 1.15 8.61 -30.22
C THR A 271 1.06 9.44 -31.50
N GLU A 272 1.75 10.59 -31.51
CA GLU A 272 1.92 11.39 -32.73
C GLU A 272 2.61 10.60 -33.85
N GLN A 273 3.52 9.69 -33.51
CA GLN A 273 4.16 8.79 -34.47
C GLN A 273 3.15 7.90 -35.20
N ASN A 274 2.10 7.49 -34.49
CA ASN A 274 1.01 6.68 -35.03
C ASN A 274 -0.10 7.53 -35.70
N GLY A 275 0.13 8.84 -35.88
CA GLY A 275 -0.76 9.75 -36.60
C GLY A 275 -1.88 10.37 -35.77
N TYR A 276 -1.82 10.27 -34.43
CA TYR A 276 -2.76 10.92 -33.53
C TYR A 276 -2.34 12.37 -33.25
N GLU A 277 -3.32 13.27 -33.16
CA GLU A 277 -3.09 14.63 -32.69
C GLU A 277 -2.73 14.62 -31.20
N VAL A 278 -1.90 15.59 -30.79
CA VAL A 278 -1.53 15.77 -29.38
C VAL A 278 -2.65 16.46 -28.63
N TYR A 279 -2.74 16.18 -27.33
CA TYR A 279 -3.62 16.89 -26.41
C TYR A 279 -3.42 18.41 -26.52
N PRO A 280 -4.49 19.23 -26.52
CA PRO A 280 -5.88 18.87 -26.27
C PRO A 280 -6.66 18.42 -27.51
N ASP A 281 -6.09 18.52 -28.71
CA ASP A 281 -6.80 18.22 -29.97
C ASP A 281 -6.96 16.71 -30.19
N GLY A 282 -6.09 15.89 -29.59
CA GLY A 282 -6.15 14.44 -29.70
C GLY A 282 -5.63 13.69 -28.47
N PRO A 283 -5.63 12.35 -28.53
CA PRO A 283 -5.33 11.50 -27.39
C PRO A 283 -3.84 11.35 -27.09
N ALA A 284 -2.95 11.87 -27.93
CA ALA A 284 -1.52 11.72 -27.73
C ALA A 284 -0.96 12.71 -26.70
N ARG A 285 0.17 12.36 -26.07
CA ARG A 285 0.82 13.18 -25.05
C ARG A 285 1.12 14.59 -25.53
N GLN A 286 0.82 15.57 -24.68
CA GLN A 286 1.16 16.97 -24.95
C GLN A 286 2.70 17.15 -24.85
N PRO A 287 3.37 17.81 -25.83
CA PRO A 287 4.83 17.93 -25.88
C PRO A 287 5.57 18.50 -24.67
N SER A 288 4.98 19.51 -24.05
CA SER A 288 5.46 20.16 -22.84
C SER A 288 5.07 19.43 -21.54
N SER A 289 4.28 18.35 -21.58
CA SER A 289 3.84 17.62 -20.36
C SER A 289 5.02 17.16 -19.52
N VAL A 290 4.96 17.44 -18.21
CA VAL A 290 5.99 17.08 -17.24
C VAL A 290 5.39 16.29 -16.09
N GLN A 291 5.88 15.08 -15.87
CA GLN A 291 5.54 14.29 -14.68
C GLN A 291 6.34 14.81 -13.48
N ARG A 292 5.66 15.36 -12.46
CA ARG A 292 6.26 15.64 -11.14
C ARG A 292 6.33 14.34 -10.31
N GLY A 293 6.93 14.40 -9.13
CA GLY A 293 6.99 13.23 -8.26
C GLY A 293 8.05 13.31 -7.18
N SER A 294 7.85 12.55 -6.11
CA SER A 294 8.85 12.35 -5.07
C SER A 294 10.03 11.52 -5.57
N VAL A 295 11.23 11.89 -5.14
CA VAL A 295 12.46 11.14 -5.34
C VAL A 295 13.00 10.57 -4.02
N GLN A 296 12.19 10.51 -2.96
CA GLN A 296 12.51 9.74 -1.74
C GLN A 296 12.83 8.29 -2.10
N PHE A 297 13.76 7.66 -1.41
CA PHE A 297 14.05 6.25 -1.61
C PHE A 297 12.99 5.39 -0.92
N LEU A 298 11.78 5.32 -1.51
CA LEU A 298 10.65 4.57 -0.94
C LEU A 298 10.98 3.12 -0.64
N SER A 299 11.87 2.50 -1.42
CA SER A 299 12.31 1.13 -1.13
C SER A 299 13.11 1.00 0.16
N ILE A 300 13.63 2.09 0.75
CA ILE A 300 14.32 2.12 2.05
C ILE A 300 13.32 2.29 3.20
N ARG A 301 12.44 3.29 3.07
CA ARG A 301 11.26 3.51 3.93
C ARG A 301 10.36 4.61 3.33
N PRO A 302 9.03 4.54 3.51
CA PRO A 302 8.10 5.66 3.30
C PRO A 302 8.03 6.56 4.56
N GLY A 303 7.09 7.51 4.57
CA GLY A 303 6.82 8.41 5.69
C GLY A 303 7.72 9.64 5.72
N ASP A 304 7.62 10.45 6.77
CA ASP A 304 8.55 11.56 6.99
C ASP A 304 9.98 11.00 7.15
N PRO A 305 10.93 11.41 6.29
CA PRO A 305 12.29 10.87 6.31
C PRO A 305 13.05 11.19 7.61
N THR A 306 12.52 12.07 8.45
CA THR A 306 13.11 12.52 9.71
C THR A 306 12.50 11.88 10.96
N THR A 307 11.36 11.20 10.90
CA THR A 307 10.73 10.53 12.05
C THR A 307 10.48 9.04 11.83
N PRO A 308 11.49 8.26 11.40
CA PRO A 308 11.26 6.86 11.03
C PRO A 308 10.77 6.01 12.21
N GLY A 309 9.57 5.46 12.10
CA GLY A 309 8.99 4.52 13.06
C GLY A 309 8.22 5.17 14.22
N TYR A 310 7.90 6.47 14.15
CA TYR A 310 7.07 7.16 15.15
C TYR A 310 6.49 8.46 14.55
N PRO A 311 5.28 8.88 14.99
CA PRO A 311 4.58 9.96 14.35
C PRO A 311 5.25 11.33 14.53
N SER A 312 5.20 12.12 13.47
CA SER A 312 5.62 13.51 13.29
C SER A 312 4.78 14.51 14.09
N LYS A 313 4.67 14.32 15.40
CA LYS A 313 3.98 15.26 16.29
C LYS A 313 4.86 16.45 16.69
N PRO A 314 4.26 17.57 17.10
CA PRO A 314 5.02 18.71 17.62
C PRO A 314 6.01 18.29 18.73
N GLY A 315 7.30 18.58 18.52
CA GLY A 315 8.37 18.22 19.46
C GLY A 315 8.93 16.80 19.33
N ALA A 316 8.48 16.00 18.35
CA ALA A 316 9.09 14.72 18.04
C ALA A 316 10.59 14.88 17.69
N PRO A 317 11.48 13.98 18.16
CA PRO A 317 12.86 13.95 17.71
C PRO A 317 12.95 13.81 16.18
N ARG A 318 13.99 14.36 15.56
CA ARG A 318 14.20 14.27 14.10
C ARG A 318 15.58 13.73 13.76
N ALA A 319 15.61 12.71 12.90
CA ALA A 319 16.81 12.11 12.34
C ALA A 319 17.23 12.83 11.03
N PRO A 320 18.49 12.68 10.60
CA PRO A 320 18.92 13.14 9.28
C PRO A 320 18.21 12.37 8.16
N ALA A 321 17.69 13.07 7.15
CA ALA A 321 16.95 12.48 6.03
C ALA A 321 17.83 11.79 4.95
N ARG A 322 19.16 11.96 5.00
CA ARG A 322 20.09 11.61 3.90
C ARG A 322 20.17 10.13 3.54
N ASP A 323 19.68 9.25 4.40
CA ASP A 323 19.61 7.81 4.13
C ASP A 323 18.45 7.45 3.19
N SER A 324 17.42 8.29 3.13
CA SER A 324 16.17 8.06 2.41
C SER A 324 15.86 9.16 1.39
N THR A 325 16.72 10.18 1.22
CA THR A 325 16.56 11.23 0.20
C THR A 325 17.83 11.43 -0.64
N PRO A 326 17.73 11.83 -1.92
CA PRO A 326 18.88 12.11 -2.77
C PRO A 326 19.82 13.22 -2.24
N SER A 327 21.08 13.14 -2.66
CA SER A 327 22.10 14.16 -2.36
C SER A 327 22.56 14.98 -3.57
N ILE A 328 22.04 14.66 -4.76
CA ILE A 328 22.31 15.36 -6.03
C ILE A 328 21.02 15.97 -6.58
N PRO A 329 21.10 17.12 -7.28
CA PRO A 329 19.91 17.78 -7.83
C PRO A 329 19.32 16.97 -8.98
N SER A 330 17.98 16.94 -9.02
CA SER A 330 17.21 16.37 -10.12
C SER A 330 16.02 17.24 -10.50
N ILE A 331 15.69 17.26 -11.80
CA ILE A 331 14.58 18.05 -12.36
C ILE A 331 13.80 17.17 -13.36
N PRO A 332 12.46 17.11 -13.28
CA PRO A 332 11.65 16.51 -14.32
C PRO A 332 11.50 17.49 -15.51
N ILE A 333 11.59 16.98 -16.73
CA ILE A 333 11.48 17.79 -17.95
C ILE A 333 10.50 17.17 -18.93
N SER A 334 9.97 17.99 -19.83
CA SER A 334 9.12 17.54 -20.92
C SER A 334 9.93 16.82 -21.98
N TYR A 335 9.29 15.99 -22.81
CA TYR A 335 10.00 15.40 -23.95
C TYR A 335 10.38 16.47 -24.99
N ALA A 336 9.64 17.59 -25.05
CA ALA A 336 10.02 18.74 -25.86
C ALA A 336 11.36 19.36 -25.40
N ASP A 337 11.58 19.49 -24.09
CA ASP A 337 12.85 19.97 -23.52
C ASP A 337 13.97 18.92 -23.58
N ALA A 338 13.63 17.62 -23.54
CA ALA A 338 14.61 16.54 -23.71
C ALA A 338 15.11 16.44 -25.17
N LEU A 339 14.29 16.78 -26.16
CA LEU A 339 14.57 16.57 -27.58
C LEU A 339 15.88 17.23 -28.07
N PRO A 340 16.17 18.52 -27.78
CA PRO A 340 17.45 19.13 -28.15
C PRO A 340 18.65 18.47 -27.46
N LEU A 341 18.48 17.99 -26.23
CA LEU A 341 19.55 17.37 -25.45
C LEU A 341 19.89 15.99 -26.03
N LEU A 342 18.89 15.17 -26.34
CA LEU A 342 19.09 13.85 -26.94
C LEU A 342 19.67 13.97 -28.36
N LYS A 343 19.23 14.94 -29.15
CA LYS A 343 19.82 15.24 -30.47
C LYS A 343 21.28 15.67 -30.40
N ALA A 344 21.65 16.39 -29.34
CA ALA A 344 23.04 16.77 -29.10
C ALA A 344 23.96 15.58 -28.80
N LEU A 345 23.41 14.40 -28.47
CA LEU A 345 24.17 13.16 -28.35
C LEU A 345 24.31 12.42 -29.68
N ASN A 346 23.54 12.75 -30.73
CA ASN A 346 23.60 12.03 -32.01
C ASN A 346 25.04 11.95 -32.54
N GLY A 347 25.51 10.74 -32.83
CA GLY A 347 26.88 10.48 -33.29
C GLY A 347 27.97 10.49 -32.20
N HIS A 348 27.61 10.59 -30.92
CA HIS A 348 28.53 10.59 -29.78
C HIS A 348 28.32 9.38 -28.86
N GLY A 349 29.38 8.59 -28.69
CA GLY A 349 29.28 7.33 -27.95
C GLY A 349 28.51 6.24 -28.69
N PRO A 350 28.34 5.06 -28.07
CA PRO A 350 27.55 3.97 -28.67
C PRO A 350 26.08 4.38 -28.86
N LYS A 351 25.38 3.67 -29.74
CA LYS A 351 23.93 3.77 -29.89
C LYS A 351 23.24 2.82 -28.91
N ALA A 352 22.00 3.13 -28.54
CA ALA A 352 21.13 2.19 -27.82
C ALA A 352 21.05 0.82 -28.52
N SER A 353 21.06 0.79 -29.86
CA SER A 353 21.11 -0.46 -30.64
C SER A 353 22.36 -1.31 -30.42
N ASP A 354 23.48 -0.71 -30.00
CA ASP A 354 24.73 -1.43 -29.73
C ASP A 354 24.65 -2.26 -28.44
N PHE A 355 23.70 -1.92 -27.56
CA PHE A 355 23.38 -2.67 -26.34
C PHE A 355 22.26 -3.70 -26.53
N GLY A 356 21.62 -3.73 -27.72
CA GLY A 356 20.53 -4.65 -28.04
C GLY A 356 19.21 -4.37 -27.31
N ASN A 357 18.29 -5.34 -27.35
CA ASN A 357 17.12 -5.36 -26.47
C ASN A 357 17.68 -5.61 -25.06
N PRO A 358 17.55 -4.64 -24.13
CA PRO A 358 16.38 -3.77 -23.91
C PRO A 358 16.55 -2.26 -24.12
N TRP A 359 17.70 -1.81 -24.57
CA TRP A 359 17.96 -0.39 -24.84
C TRP A 359 17.18 0.16 -26.04
N THR A 360 16.70 -0.72 -26.92
CA THR A 360 15.90 -0.36 -28.10
C THR A 360 14.40 -0.30 -27.86
N ARG A 361 13.93 -0.57 -26.63
CA ARG A 361 12.50 -0.60 -26.29
C ARG A 361 11.97 0.81 -26.02
N ASN A 362 10.76 1.08 -26.50
CA ASN A 362 10.01 2.32 -26.27
C ASN A 362 10.85 3.58 -26.58
N LEU A 363 11.37 3.64 -27.81
CA LEU A 363 12.18 4.76 -28.34
C LEU A 363 11.33 5.71 -29.19
N GLY A 364 10.41 6.43 -28.55
CA GLY A 364 9.36 7.22 -29.18
C GLY A 364 9.77 8.60 -29.70
N LEU A 365 11.04 8.96 -29.71
CA LEU A 365 11.52 10.22 -30.30
C LEU A 365 12.33 10.02 -31.59
N SER A 366 12.45 8.78 -32.06
CA SER A 366 13.20 8.43 -33.28
C SER A 366 12.68 9.18 -34.52
N TYR A 367 11.35 9.27 -34.68
CA TYR A 367 10.73 10.01 -35.79
C TYR A 367 10.96 11.52 -35.73
N LYS A 368 11.33 12.06 -34.56
CA LYS A 368 11.75 13.46 -34.38
C LYS A 368 13.25 13.67 -34.56
N GLY A 369 14.01 12.64 -34.95
CA GLY A 369 15.44 12.72 -35.28
C GLY A 369 16.39 12.45 -34.11
N VAL A 370 15.93 11.77 -33.06
CA VAL A 370 16.80 11.27 -31.98
C VAL A 370 17.37 9.92 -32.38
N GLU A 371 18.70 9.76 -32.31
CA GLU A 371 19.37 8.47 -32.62
C GLU A 371 19.63 7.61 -31.36
N TYR A 372 19.28 8.12 -30.17
CA TYR A 372 19.50 7.50 -28.87
C TYR A 372 20.95 7.03 -28.67
N ASN A 373 21.88 7.91 -29.04
CA ASN A 373 23.28 7.77 -28.67
C ASN A 373 23.47 8.01 -27.16
N ILE A 374 24.32 7.21 -26.53
CA ILE A 374 24.55 7.20 -25.09
C ILE A 374 25.35 8.42 -24.63
N GLY A 375 26.27 8.93 -25.46
CA GLY A 375 27.26 9.92 -25.05
C GLY A 375 28.50 9.29 -24.40
N PRO A 376 29.27 10.03 -23.59
CA PRO A 376 28.97 11.40 -23.11
C PRO A 376 28.90 12.44 -24.23
N SER A 377 28.23 13.56 -23.96
CA SER A 377 28.28 14.74 -24.83
C SER A 377 29.72 15.20 -25.08
N PRO A 378 30.04 15.89 -26.20
CA PRO A 378 31.38 16.42 -26.43
C PRO A 378 31.84 17.39 -25.34
N ALA A 379 33.15 17.47 -25.06
CA ALA A 379 33.68 18.32 -23.99
C ALA A 379 33.44 19.85 -24.15
N HIS A 380 33.05 20.29 -25.35
CA HIS A 380 32.66 21.67 -25.62
C HIS A 380 31.15 21.90 -25.45
N LEU A 381 30.38 20.89 -25.04
CA LEU A 381 28.94 20.91 -24.90
C LEU A 381 28.52 20.27 -23.57
N VAL A 382 28.01 21.07 -22.64
CA VAL A 382 27.68 20.65 -21.26
C VAL A 382 26.30 21.13 -20.87
N LEU A 383 25.70 20.52 -19.84
CA LEU A 383 24.50 21.05 -19.21
C LEU A 383 24.88 21.80 -17.94
N ASN A 384 24.26 22.94 -17.71
CA ASN A 384 24.13 23.57 -16.41
C ASN A 384 22.73 23.24 -15.85
N LEU A 385 22.70 22.55 -14.72
CA LEU A 385 21.49 22.21 -13.97
C LEU A 385 21.52 22.96 -12.65
N TYR A 386 20.58 23.88 -12.49
CA TYR A 386 20.35 24.65 -11.27
C TYR A 386 19.01 24.25 -10.64
N ASN A 387 19.03 23.86 -9.37
CA ASN A 387 17.85 23.53 -8.60
C ASN A 387 17.97 24.13 -7.19
N GLU A 388 16.98 24.89 -6.77
CA GLU A 388 16.88 25.48 -5.44
C GLU A 388 15.54 25.08 -4.81
N GLN A 389 15.62 24.47 -3.63
CA GLN A 389 14.50 23.88 -2.92
C GLN A 389 14.48 24.41 -1.48
N GLU A 390 13.31 24.80 -1.01
CA GLU A 390 13.08 25.18 0.39
C GLU A 390 12.63 23.95 1.16
N TYR A 391 13.51 23.41 2.02
CA TYR A 391 13.12 22.37 2.98
C TYR A 391 12.57 22.99 4.26
N VAL A 392 11.38 22.55 4.66
CA VAL A 392 10.62 23.14 5.77
C VAL A 392 9.74 22.09 6.44
N THR A 393 9.53 22.25 7.74
CA THR A 393 8.51 21.47 8.46
C THR A 393 7.13 22.06 8.19
N THR A 394 6.25 21.28 7.60
CA THR A 394 4.91 21.71 7.17
C THR A 394 3.84 20.81 7.79
N PRO A 395 2.74 21.38 8.34
CA PRO A 395 1.61 20.58 8.78
C PRO A 395 0.93 19.89 7.59
N GLN A 396 0.65 18.61 7.73
CA GLN A 396 -0.26 17.82 6.89
C GLN A 396 -1.52 17.48 7.67
N TRP A 397 -2.63 17.26 6.96
CA TRP A 397 -3.96 17.13 7.57
C TRP A 397 -4.72 15.93 7.01
N ASP A 398 -4.72 14.83 7.74
CA ASP A 398 -5.56 13.67 7.42
C ASP A 398 -6.98 13.91 7.93
N VAL A 399 -7.99 13.51 7.15
CA VAL A 399 -9.40 13.54 7.58
C VAL A 399 -9.86 12.14 7.90
N ILE A 400 -10.34 11.92 9.12
CA ILE A 400 -10.78 10.61 9.61
C ILE A 400 -12.27 10.66 9.95
N GLY A 401 -13.08 9.88 9.24
CA GLY A 401 -14.51 9.70 9.46
C GLY A 401 -14.80 8.33 10.06
N ILE A 402 -15.70 8.24 11.05
CA ILE A 402 -15.95 6.99 11.79
C ILE A 402 -17.44 6.66 11.85
N VAL A 403 -17.79 5.44 11.42
CA VAL A 403 -19.11 4.84 11.61
C VAL A 403 -18.98 3.67 12.58
N ASN A 404 -19.54 3.83 13.78
CA ASN A 404 -19.41 2.83 14.84
C ASN A 404 -20.18 1.54 14.52
N GLY A 405 -19.48 0.40 14.64
CA GLY A 405 -20.08 -0.92 14.51
C GLY A 405 -20.65 -1.46 15.83
N THR A 406 -21.31 -2.62 15.75
CA THR A 406 -21.86 -3.35 16.90
C THR A 406 -20.87 -4.36 17.51
N VAL A 407 -19.89 -4.82 16.72
CA VAL A 407 -18.83 -5.74 17.15
C VAL A 407 -17.64 -4.92 17.65
N PRO A 408 -17.22 -5.10 18.93
CA PRO A 408 -16.05 -4.41 19.45
C PRO A 408 -14.76 -4.95 18.81
N ASN A 409 -13.76 -4.09 18.63
CA ASN A 409 -12.41 -4.43 18.15
C ASN A 409 -12.37 -5.16 16.79
N GLU A 410 -13.33 -4.87 15.92
CA GLU A 410 -13.28 -5.20 14.49
C GLU A 410 -13.55 -3.92 13.69
N VAL A 411 -12.54 -3.50 12.94
CA VAL A 411 -12.54 -2.25 12.16
C VAL A 411 -12.14 -2.56 10.73
N ILE A 412 -12.81 -1.93 9.76
CA ILE A 412 -12.35 -1.86 8.38
C ILE A 412 -11.96 -0.42 8.09
N ILE A 413 -10.81 -0.23 7.45
CA ILE A 413 -10.29 1.10 7.12
C ILE A 413 -10.31 1.25 5.61
N ILE A 414 -10.85 2.36 5.12
CA ILE A 414 -10.92 2.69 3.69
C ILE A 414 -10.23 4.03 3.49
N GLY A 415 -9.26 4.08 2.58
CA GLY A 415 -8.41 5.24 2.39
C GLY A 415 -8.22 5.64 0.93
N ASN A 416 -7.96 6.92 0.75
CA ASN A 416 -7.54 7.57 -0.48
C ASN A 416 -6.77 8.84 -0.09
N HIS A 417 -5.64 9.14 -0.73
CA HIS A 417 -5.00 10.44 -0.54
C HIS A 417 -5.71 11.55 -1.30
N ARG A 418 -5.45 12.79 -0.89
CA ARG A 418 -6.11 13.98 -1.40
C ARG A 418 -5.13 14.98 -1.98
N ASP A 419 -3.88 14.96 -1.55
CA ASP A 419 -2.86 15.85 -2.10
C ASP A 419 -2.46 15.42 -3.50
N ALA A 420 -2.17 16.41 -4.35
CA ALA A 420 -1.68 16.22 -5.70
C ALA A 420 -0.53 17.18 -6.00
N TRP A 421 0.34 16.86 -6.96
CA TRP A 421 1.45 17.76 -7.33
C TRP A 421 1.03 19.11 -7.90
N ILE A 422 -0.18 19.23 -8.45
CA ILE A 422 -0.62 20.34 -9.30
C ILE A 422 -2.02 20.84 -8.89
N VAL A 423 -2.58 21.78 -9.66
CA VAL A 423 -3.93 22.35 -9.38
C VAL A 423 -5.06 21.36 -9.71
N GLY A 424 -4.83 20.49 -10.69
CA GLY A 424 -5.70 19.39 -11.14
C GLY A 424 -5.60 18.14 -10.27
N GLY A 425 -5.02 17.05 -10.76
CA GLY A 425 -4.97 15.76 -10.07
C GLY A 425 -6.29 15.02 -10.21
N ALA A 426 -6.88 15.07 -11.40
CA ALA A 426 -8.22 14.56 -11.65
C ALA A 426 -8.25 13.03 -11.67
N GLY A 427 -7.21 12.40 -12.22
CA GLY A 427 -6.94 10.98 -12.06
C GLY A 427 -6.33 10.72 -10.68
N ASP A 428 -5.13 11.23 -10.45
CA ASP A 428 -4.34 11.01 -9.24
C ASP A 428 -4.37 12.27 -8.34
N PRO A 429 -4.99 12.22 -7.15
CA PRO A 429 -5.79 11.12 -6.59
C PRO A 429 -7.29 11.33 -6.65
N ASN A 430 -7.74 12.45 -7.22
CA ASN A 430 -9.09 12.94 -6.91
C ASN A 430 -10.20 12.16 -7.63
N SER A 431 -9.86 11.25 -8.54
CA SER A 431 -10.80 10.22 -9.01
C SER A 431 -11.20 9.29 -7.85
N GLY A 432 -10.23 8.87 -7.03
CA GLY A 432 -10.46 8.13 -5.80
C GLY A 432 -11.14 8.98 -4.73
N SER A 433 -10.79 10.26 -4.58
CA SER A 433 -11.46 11.15 -3.62
C SER A 433 -12.94 11.36 -3.96
N ALA A 434 -13.27 11.46 -5.26
CA ALA A 434 -14.65 11.52 -5.73
C ALA A 434 -15.40 10.21 -5.47
N VAL A 435 -14.77 9.06 -5.72
CA VAL A 435 -15.30 7.73 -5.42
C VAL A 435 -15.56 7.56 -3.91
N LEU A 436 -14.59 7.93 -3.07
CA LEU A 436 -14.68 7.85 -1.62
C LEU A 436 -15.83 8.71 -1.09
N ASN A 437 -15.98 9.93 -1.60
CA ASN A 437 -17.12 10.79 -1.24
C ASN A 437 -18.47 10.15 -1.61
N GLU A 438 -18.61 9.53 -2.78
CA GLU A 438 -19.84 8.83 -3.16
C GLU A 438 -20.13 7.63 -2.27
N VAL A 439 -19.11 6.90 -1.82
CA VAL A 439 -19.27 5.80 -0.85
C VAL A 439 -19.68 6.33 0.52
N VAL A 440 -19.03 7.36 1.05
CA VAL A 440 -19.40 7.97 2.35
C VAL A 440 -20.83 8.52 2.28
N ARG A 441 -21.23 9.13 1.16
CA ARG A 441 -22.60 9.59 0.94
C ARG A 441 -23.59 8.42 0.90
N SER A 442 -23.25 7.33 0.25
CA SER A 442 -24.09 6.12 0.18
C SER A 442 -24.25 5.45 1.55
N VAL A 443 -23.18 5.42 2.34
CA VAL A 443 -23.20 5.01 3.75
C VAL A 443 -24.11 5.94 4.56
N GLY A 444 -24.04 7.25 4.36
CA GLY A 444 -24.94 8.22 4.99
C GLY A 444 -26.42 7.92 4.73
N VAL A 445 -26.78 7.64 3.47
CA VAL A 445 -28.15 7.23 3.10
C VAL A 445 -28.57 5.92 3.79
N ALA A 446 -27.66 4.95 3.88
CA ALA A 446 -27.93 3.70 4.59
C ALA A 446 -28.14 3.93 6.11
N LEU A 447 -27.32 4.79 6.73
CA LEU A 447 -27.45 5.15 8.15
C LEU A 447 -28.79 5.86 8.43
N GLU A 448 -29.20 6.81 7.58
CA GLU A 448 -30.51 7.45 7.65
C GLU A 448 -31.66 6.45 7.50
N ALA A 449 -31.46 5.39 6.71
CA ALA A 449 -32.40 4.28 6.55
C ALA A 449 -32.40 3.28 7.72
N GLY A 450 -31.58 3.51 8.75
CA GLY A 450 -31.50 2.68 9.95
C GLY A 450 -30.45 1.57 9.90
N TRP A 451 -29.50 1.63 8.97
CA TRP A 451 -28.36 0.71 8.97
C TRP A 451 -27.46 0.96 10.18
N GLN A 452 -26.98 -0.12 10.78
CA GLN A 452 -25.93 -0.09 11.78
C GLN A 452 -24.95 -1.23 11.48
N PRO A 453 -23.71 -0.93 11.08
CA PRO A 453 -22.80 -1.98 10.64
C PRO A 453 -22.41 -2.92 11.77
N HIS A 454 -22.04 -4.16 11.43
CA HIS A 454 -21.43 -5.04 12.43
C HIS A 454 -20.03 -4.58 12.80
N ARG A 455 -19.16 -4.30 11.83
CA ARG A 455 -17.81 -3.77 12.09
C ARG A 455 -17.78 -2.26 12.04
N THR A 456 -16.85 -1.67 12.76
CA THR A 456 -16.63 -0.22 12.67
C THR A 456 -15.99 0.10 11.32
N ILE A 457 -16.45 1.17 10.67
CA ILE A 457 -15.92 1.63 9.39
C ILE A 457 -15.16 2.93 9.65
N VAL A 458 -13.90 2.99 9.22
CA VAL A 458 -13.09 4.21 9.27
C VAL A 458 -12.77 4.63 7.85
N PHE A 459 -13.21 5.83 7.48
CA PHE A 459 -12.83 6.48 6.24
C PHE A 459 -11.64 7.41 6.50
N ALA A 460 -10.67 7.41 5.61
CA ALA A 460 -9.48 8.22 5.69
C ALA A 460 -9.21 8.95 4.38
N SER A 461 -9.03 10.26 4.47
CA SER A 461 -8.53 11.10 3.38
C SER A 461 -7.13 11.57 3.75
N TRP A 462 -6.12 10.91 3.19
CA TRP A 462 -4.71 11.11 3.53
C TRP A 462 -4.14 12.36 2.87
N ASP A 463 -3.14 12.98 3.51
CA ASP A 463 -2.34 14.08 2.97
C ASP A 463 -0.86 13.64 2.90
N GLY A 464 -0.10 14.18 1.96
CA GLY A 464 1.32 13.89 1.80
C GLY A 464 1.67 12.55 1.17
N GLU A 465 0.73 11.87 0.51
CA GLU A 465 1.03 10.61 -0.19
C GLU A 465 2.11 10.86 -1.26
N GLU A 466 1.96 11.96 -2.00
CA GLU A 466 2.77 12.24 -3.19
C GLU A 466 4.25 12.39 -2.84
N TYR A 467 4.52 12.92 -1.64
CA TYR A 467 5.88 13.05 -1.12
C TYR A 467 6.46 11.71 -0.67
N GLY A 468 5.64 10.77 -0.21
CA GLY A 468 6.11 9.43 0.13
C GLY A 468 5.25 8.74 1.18
N LEU A 469 3.93 8.71 0.97
CA LEU A 469 2.95 8.04 1.81
C LEU A 469 2.91 8.62 3.23
N ILE A 470 3.08 9.93 3.36
CA ILE A 470 3.38 10.53 4.67
C ILE A 470 2.18 10.40 5.62
N GLY A 471 1.02 10.97 5.32
CA GLY A 471 -0.14 10.96 6.22
C GLY A 471 -0.53 9.55 6.68
N SER A 472 -0.71 8.63 5.74
CA SER A 472 -1.02 7.22 6.06
C SER A 472 0.05 6.54 6.90
N THR A 473 1.34 6.77 6.60
CA THR A 473 2.45 6.21 7.38
C THR A 473 2.48 6.76 8.80
N GLU A 474 2.41 8.08 8.98
CA GLU A 474 2.44 8.72 10.30
C GLU A 474 1.21 8.29 11.14
N TRP A 475 0.06 8.11 10.50
CA TRP A 475 -1.15 7.63 11.14
C TRP A 475 -1.04 6.17 11.60
N VAL A 476 -0.49 5.30 10.76
CA VAL A 476 -0.21 3.92 11.15
C VAL A 476 0.80 3.87 12.31
N GLU A 477 1.86 4.68 12.27
CA GLU A 477 2.86 4.75 13.33
C GLU A 477 2.28 5.28 14.66
N GLU A 478 1.33 6.23 14.61
CA GLU A 478 0.64 6.73 15.81
C GLU A 478 -0.30 5.69 16.43
N TYR A 479 -1.09 5.00 15.60
CA TYR A 479 -2.18 4.14 16.05
C TYR A 479 -1.86 2.64 15.98
N LEU A 480 -0.60 2.27 15.74
CA LEU A 480 -0.18 0.88 15.55
C LEU A 480 -0.74 -0.09 16.60
N PRO A 481 -0.71 0.18 17.92
CA PRO A 481 -1.26 -0.78 18.89
C PRO A 481 -2.76 -1.05 18.72
N TRP A 482 -3.53 -0.05 18.29
CA TRP A 482 -4.97 -0.22 18.03
C TRP A 482 -5.22 -0.85 16.65
N ILE A 483 -4.44 -0.49 15.63
CA ILE A 483 -4.52 -1.12 14.31
C ILE A 483 -4.19 -2.61 14.41
N ASP A 484 -3.13 -2.95 15.14
CA ASP A 484 -2.72 -4.33 15.40
C ASP A 484 -3.85 -5.12 16.07
N ASP A 485 -4.50 -4.58 17.11
CA ASP A 485 -5.59 -5.29 17.79
C ASP A 485 -6.90 -5.33 16.99
N ALA A 486 -7.29 -4.27 16.27
CA ALA A 486 -8.67 -4.10 15.80
C ALA A 486 -8.86 -4.18 14.28
N ASN A 487 -7.84 -3.84 13.49
CA ASN A 487 -8.01 -3.68 12.04
C ASN A 487 -8.10 -5.02 11.31
N VAL A 488 -9.22 -5.26 10.64
CA VAL A 488 -9.50 -6.47 9.87
C VAL A 488 -8.89 -6.38 8.47
N ALA A 489 -9.03 -5.23 7.81
CA ALA A 489 -8.53 -5.00 6.45
C ALA A 489 -8.41 -3.49 6.16
N TYR A 490 -7.48 -3.13 5.28
CA TYR A 490 -7.37 -1.80 4.70
C TYR A 490 -7.73 -1.84 3.21
N ILE A 491 -8.60 -0.95 2.75
CA ILE A 491 -9.05 -0.87 1.35
C ILE A 491 -8.63 0.47 0.78
N ASN A 492 -7.77 0.44 -0.24
CA ASN A 492 -7.24 1.60 -0.91
C ASN A 492 -8.01 1.87 -2.21
N VAL A 493 -8.30 3.14 -2.47
CA VAL A 493 -8.81 3.63 -3.76
C VAL A 493 -8.06 4.91 -4.13
N ASP A 494 -6.90 4.77 -4.75
CA ASP A 494 -6.07 5.90 -5.18
C ASP A 494 -6.60 6.48 -6.51
N VAL A 495 -6.05 6.04 -7.65
CA VAL A 495 -6.65 6.30 -8.95
C VAL A 495 -7.86 5.38 -9.14
N GLY A 496 -9.02 5.84 -8.65
CA GLY A 496 -10.28 5.11 -8.74
C GLY A 496 -10.82 4.99 -10.17
N ALA A 497 -10.59 6.01 -11.01
CA ALA A 497 -11.01 5.99 -12.41
C ALA A 497 -10.16 6.91 -13.30
N GLY A 498 -9.52 6.34 -14.31
CA GLY A 498 -8.76 7.03 -15.35
C GLY A 498 -8.74 6.27 -16.68
N GLY A 499 -9.71 5.38 -16.90
CA GLY A 499 -9.87 4.60 -18.11
C GLY A 499 -10.87 3.44 -17.92
N PRO A 500 -10.99 2.53 -18.89
CA PRO A 500 -12.01 1.48 -18.88
C PRO A 500 -11.56 0.14 -18.26
N VAL A 501 -10.27 -0.05 -17.98
CA VAL A 501 -9.69 -1.35 -17.60
C VAL A 501 -9.64 -1.49 -16.08
N PHE A 502 -10.41 -2.41 -15.52
CA PHE A 502 -10.35 -2.70 -14.09
C PHE A 502 -9.04 -3.44 -13.74
N GLN A 503 -8.34 -2.96 -12.71
CA GLN A 503 -7.15 -3.60 -12.16
C GLN A 503 -7.23 -3.60 -10.64
N ALA A 504 -6.62 -4.62 -10.04
CA ALA A 504 -6.53 -4.72 -8.59
C ALA A 504 -5.26 -5.46 -8.14
N SER A 505 -4.76 -5.03 -7.00
CA SER A 505 -3.77 -5.74 -6.20
C SER A 505 -4.36 -6.05 -4.83
N ALA A 506 -4.06 -7.22 -4.26
CA ALA A 506 -4.56 -7.54 -2.93
C ALA A 506 -3.66 -8.52 -2.19
N ALA A 507 -3.76 -8.51 -0.85
CA ALA A 507 -3.33 -9.64 -0.04
C ALA A 507 -4.22 -10.85 -0.39
N PRO A 508 -3.65 -12.06 -0.59
CA PRO A 508 -4.43 -13.22 -1.04
C PRO A 508 -5.65 -13.58 -0.17
N LEU A 509 -5.66 -13.17 1.11
CA LEU A 509 -6.81 -13.36 2.01
C LEU A 509 -8.10 -12.70 1.51
N LEU A 510 -7.96 -11.63 0.72
CA LEU A 510 -9.02 -10.76 0.23
C LEU A 510 -9.41 -11.04 -1.23
N ASN A 511 -8.73 -11.96 -1.91
CA ASN A 511 -8.97 -12.25 -3.32
C ASN A 511 -10.43 -12.64 -3.60
N GLN A 512 -10.99 -13.53 -2.79
CA GLN A 512 -12.38 -13.95 -2.96
C GLN A 512 -13.36 -12.79 -2.72
N VAL A 513 -13.13 -11.94 -1.72
CA VAL A 513 -13.96 -10.75 -1.44
C VAL A 513 -14.07 -9.88 -2.68
N LEU A 514 -12.94 -9.66 -3.37
CA LEU A 514 -12.91 -8.87 -4.58
C LEU A 514 -13.62 -9.55 -5.76
N ARG A 515 -13.42 -10.86 -5.95
CA ARG A 515 -14.10 -11.63 -7.00
C ARG A 515 -15.61 -11.64 -6.81
N ASP A 516 -16.07 -11.82 -5.59
CA ASP A 516 -17.49 -11.82 -5.26
C ASP A 516 -18.09 -10.42 -5.47
N ALA A 517 -17.41 -9.36 -5.02
CA ALA A 517 -17.87 -7.98 -5.21
C ALA A 517 -17.95 -7.59 -6.70
N THR A 518 -16.93 -7.91 -7.50
CA THR A 518 -16.91 -7.61 -8.94
C THR A 518 -18.00 -8.36 -9.71
N ALA A 519 -18.42 -9.55 -9.25
CA ALA A 519 -19.52 -10.31 -9.83
C ALA A 519 -20.91 -9.75 -9.48
N LEU A 520 -21.01 -8.76 -8.58
CA LEU A 520 -22.28 -8.12 -8.20
C LEU A 520 -22.49 -6.75 -8.84
N VAL A 521 -21.42 -6.13 -9.35
CA VAL A 521 -21.45 -4.74 -9.81
C VAL A 521 -21.59 -4.70 -11.33
N PRO A 522 -22.59 -3.99 -11.88
CA PRO A 522 -22.74 -3.83 -13.32
C PRO A 522 -21.51 -3.15 -13.95
N SER A 523 -21.05 -3.64 -15.10
CA SER A 523 -19.97 -2.96 -15.85
C SER A 523 -20.46 -1.61 -16.38
N ALA A 524 -19.59 -0.59 -16.37
CA ALA A 524 -19.90 0.74 -16.92
C ALA A 524 -20.08 0.75 -18.44
N ASN A 525 -19.48 -0.23 -19.13
CA ASN A 525 -19.52 -0.38 -20.58
C ASN A 525 -20.13 -1.75 -20.97
N GLN A 526 -21.38 -1.96 -20.58
CA GLN A 526 -22.09 -3.20 -20.91
C GLN A 526 -22.25 -3.35 -22.42
N THR A 527 -21.72 -4.45 -22.95
CA THR A 527 -21.99 -4.88 -24.33
C THR A 527 -23.22 -5.80 -24.40
N VAL A 528 -23.56 -6.42 -23.28
CA VAL A 528 -24.72 -7.30 -23.08
C VAL A 528 -25.42 -6.88 -21.79
N GLU A 529 -26.74 -6.85 -21.79
CA GLU A 529 -27.54 -6.52 -20.61
C GLU A 529 -27.21 -7.43 -19.42
N GLY A 530 -26.89 -6.83 -18.28
CA GLY A 530 -26.57 -7.54 -17.04
C GLY A 530 -25.09 -7.94 -16.89
N GLN A 531 -24.22 -7.55 -17.82
CA GLN A 531 -22.78 -7.79 -17.72
C GLN A 531 -22.18 -7.05 -16.51
N THR A 532 -21.40 -7.76 -15.71
CA THR A 532 -20.76 -7.27 -14.49
C THR A 532 -19.30 -6.88 -14.73
N ILE A 533 -18.66 -6.23 -13.75
CA ILE A 533 -17.21 -6.00 -13.78
C ILE A 533 -16.48 -7.35 -13.86
N GLY A 534 -16.91 -8.33 -13.07
CA GLY A 534 -16.31 -9.67 -13.06
C GLY A 534 -16.38 -10.39 -14.41
N ASP A 535 -17.40 -10.11 -15.23
CA ASP A 535 -17.54 -10.71 -16.57
C ASP A 535 -16.57 -10.12 -17.62
N VAL A 536 -16.09 -8.88 -17.43
CA VAL A 536 -15.15 -8.20 -18.35
C VAL A 536 -13.72 -8.17 -17.85
N TRP A 537 -13.53 -8.42 -16.55
CA TRP A 537 -12.22 -8.45 -15.91
C TRP A 537 -11.49 -9.75 -16.24
N ASP A 538 -10.16 -9.67 -16.41
CA ASP A 538 -9.31 -10.84 -16.63
C ASP A 538 -9.12 -11.72 -15.38
N GLY A 539 -9.61 -11.25 -14.23
CA GLY A 539 -9.51 -11.93 -12.93
C GLY A 539 -8.12 -11.91 -12.32
N ARG A 540 -7.17 -11.18 -12.92
CA ARG A 540 -5.79 -11.09 -12.43
C ARG A 540 -5.72 -10.13 -11.25
N ILE A 541 -5.23 -10.64 -10.12
CA ILE A 541 -4.94 -9.85 -8.92
C ILE A 541 -3.43 -9.86 -8.71
N SER A 542 -2.80 -8.69 -8.76
CA SER A 542 -1.35 -8.56 -8.54
C SER A 542 -0.99 -8.59 -7.05
N THR A 543 0.28 -8.91 -6.79
CA THR A 543 0.86 -8.79 -5.46
C THR A 543 1.05 -7.32 -5.11
N MET A 544 0.71 -6.96 -3.87
CA MET A 544 0.97 -5.65 -3.33
C MET A 544 2.47 -5.40 -3.19
N GLY A 545 2.90 -4.18 -3.54
CA GLY A 545 4.26 -3.69 -3.30
C GLY A 545 4.24 -2.43 -2.47
N SER A 546 4.62 -1.32 -3.08
CA SER A 546 4.41 0.01 -2.51
C SER A 546 3.83 0.93 -3.59
N GLY A 547 3.77 2.23 -3.32
CA GLY A 547 3.30 3.24 -4.26
C GLY A 547 1.88 3.72 -4.05
N SER A 548 1.27 3.37 -2.92
CA SER A 548 0.13 4.09 -2.35
C SER A 548 0.02 3.77 -0.86
N ASP A 549 -0.98 4.35 -0.19
CA ASP A 549 -1.13 4.41 1.27
C ASP A 549 -1.26 3.05 1.99
N PHE A 550 -1.57 1.98 1.26
CA PHE A 550 -1.62 0.62 1.82
C PHE A 550 -0.28 0.12 2.37
N THR A 551 0.84 0.72 1.96
CA THR A 551 2.21 0.24 2.28
C THR A 551 2.43 0.13 3.79
N ALA A 552 2.03 1.12 4.58
CA ALA A 552 2.20 1.08 6.04
C ALA A 552 1.26 0.07 6.71
N PHE A 553 0.05 -0.09 6.20
CA PHE A 553 -0.88 -1.08 6.71
C PHE A 553 -0.36 -2.51 6.49
N GLN A 554 0.15 -2.82 5.30
CA GLN A 554 0.61 -4.17 4.98
C GLN A 554 2.01 -4.45 5.52
N ASP A 555 3.00 -3.63 5.16
CA ASP A 555 4.39 -3.99 5.38
C ASP A 555 4.90 -3.67 6.79
N TYR A 556 4.23 -2.74 7.48
CA TYR A 556 4.58 -2.33 8.84
C TYR A 556 3.61 -2.92 9.87
N ALA A 557 2.30 -2.79 9.66
CA ALA A 557 1.28 -3.24 10.60
C ALA A 557 0.76 -4.68 10.35
N GLY A 558 1.04 -5.29 9.19
CA GLY A 558 0.60 -6.66 8.89
C GLY A 558 -0.91 -6.78 8.74
N VAL A 559 -1.56 -5.77 8.17
CA VAL A 559 -2.99 -5.76 7.83
C VAL A 559 -3.16 -6.18 6.36
N PRO A 560 -4.06 -7.13 6.03
CA PRO A 560 -4.31 -7.48 4.65
C PRO A 560 -4.99 -6.30 3.92
N CYS A 561 -4.50 -5.99 2.72
CA CYS A 561 -4.92 -4.82 1.96
C CYS A 561 -5.52 -5.16 0.59
N ILE A 562 -6.38 -4.29 0.06
CA ILE A 562 -6.77 -4.21 -1.36
C ILE A 562 -6.35 -2.84 -1.89
N ASP A 563 -5.90 -2.79 -3.14
CA ASP A 563 -5.82 -1.59 -3.98
C ASP A 563 -6.52 -1.86 -5.30
N MET A 564 -7.42 -0.96 -5.73
CA MET A 564 -8.25 -1.19 -6.91
C MET A 564 -8.66 0.11 -7.61
N GLY A 565 -8.82 0.04 -8.92
CA GLY A 565 -9.26 1.17 -9.73
C GLY A 565 -9.42 0.81 -11.21
N PHE A 566 -10.01 1.72 -11.97
CA PHE A 566 -10.04 1.62 -13.43
C PHE A 566 -8.91 2.45 -14.06
N LYS A 567 -8.05 1.81 -14.85
CA LYS A 567 -6.90 2.45 -15.51
C LYS A 567 -7.07 2.48 -17.03
N SER A 568 -6.25 3.31 -17.68
CA SER A 568 -6.11 3.33 -19.13
C SER A 568 -5.39 2.07 -19.63
N GLY A 569 -5.88 1.51 -20.73
CA GLY A 569 -5.20 0.47 -21.50
C GLY A 569 -4.32 1.06 -22.63
N PRO A 570 -3.59 0.20 -23.39
CA PRO A 570 -2.64 0.65 -24.40
C PRO A 570 -3.24 1.44 -25.57
N SER A 571 -4.55 1.32 -25.80
CA SER A 571 -5.29 1.99 -26.88
C SER A 571 -6.17 3.12 -26.38
N ASP A 572 -6.12 3.44 -25.10
CA ASP A 572 -6.84 4.58 -24.51
C ASP A 572 -6.02 5.88 -24.64
N PRO A 573 -6.65 7.05 -24.46
CA PRO A 573 -5.93 8.32 -24.45
C PRO A 573 -4.80 8.34 -23.42
N VAL A 574 -3.72 9.05 -23.74
CA VAL A 574 -2.59 9.15 -22.82
C VAL A 574 -3.02 9.86 -21.55
N TYR A 575 -2.71 9.24 -20.41
CA TYR A 575 -2.86 9.83 -19.09
C TYR A 575 -1.60 10.66 -18.74
N HIS A 576 -1.78 11.96 -18.56
CA HIS A 576 -0.72 12.91 -18.21
C HIS A 576 -0.42 12.91 -16.71
N TYR A 577 -0.01 11.76 -16.20
CA TYR A 577 0.31 11.54 -14.79
C TYR A 577 1.24 12.62 -14.19
N HIS A 578 0.81 13.24 -13.08
CA HIS A 578 1.49 14.32 -12.33
C HIS A 578 1.85 15.58 -13.15
N SER A 579 1.19 15.76 -14.28
CA SER A 579 1.34 16.93 -15.16
C SER A 579 0.16 17.88 -14.96
N ASN A 580 0.31 19.14 -15.33
CA ASN A 580 -0.80 20.11 -15.29
C ASN A 580 -1.99 19.69 -16.17
N TYR A 581 -1.79 18.73 -17.08
CA TYR A 581 -2.82 18.16 -17.94
C TYR A 581 -3.54 16.95 -17.32
N ASP A 582 -3.13 16.49 -16.13
CA ASP A 582 -4.03 15.71 -15.26
C ASP A 582 -5.07 16.66 -14.69
N SER A 583 -6.04 17.00 -15.53
CA SER A 583 -7.02 18.05 -15.29
C SER A 583 -8.43 17.51 -15.35
N PHE A 584 -9.36 18.27 -14.76
CA PHE A 584 -10.78 17.99 -14.88
C PHE A 584 -11.22 17.91 -16.35
N TRP A 585 -10.63 18.75 -17.21
CA TRP A 585 -10.93 18.73 -18.63
C TRP A 585 -10.49 17.43 -19.30
N TRP A 586 -9.27 16.95 -19.03
CA TRP A 586 -8.83 15.64 -19.52
C TRP A 586 -9.75 14.52 -19.03
N MET A 587 -10.13 14.54 -17.74
CA MET A 587 -11.02 13.53 -17.18
C MET A 587 -12.39 13.52 -17.85
N GLU A 588 -12.99 14.70 -18.06
CA GLU A 588 -14.31 14.83 -18.66
C GLU A 588 -14.35 14.44 -20.15
N ASN A 589 -13.25 14.63 -20.88
CA ASN A 589 -13.23 14.44 -22.33
C ASN A 589 -12.55 13.14 -22.78
N TYR A 590 -11.62 12.60 -21.98
CA TYR A 590 -10.79 11.45 -22.33
C TYR A 590 -10.79 10.36 -21.25
N GLY A 591 -10.57 10.71 -19.99
CA GLY A 591 -10.39 9.75 -18.90
C GLY A 591 -11.63 8.93 -18.56
N ASP A 592 -12.74 9.61 -18.26
CA ASP A 592 -14.05 8.99 -18.00
C ASP A 592 -15.21 9.89 -18.47
N PRO A 593 -15.46 9.98 -19.79
CA PRO A 593 -16.55 10.80 -20.31
C PRO A 593 -17.91 10.42 -19.73
N GLY A 594 -18.48 11.34 -18.96
CA GLY A 594 -19.74 11.13 -18.25
C GLY A 594 -19.62 10.38 -16.92
N PHE A 595 -18.40 10.26 -16.36
CA PHE A 595 -18.12 9.80 -14.99
C PHE A 595 -18.74 8.42 -14.66
N ARG A 596 -18.80 7.53 -15.65
CA ARG A 596 -19.46 6.22 -15.54
C ARG A 596 -18.58 5.23 -14.79
N TYR A 597 -17.27 5.29 -14.99
CA TYR A 597 -16.31 4.45 -14.29
C TYR A 597 -16.13 4.92 -12.84
N HIS A 598 -16.19 6.22 -12.55
CA HIS A 598 -16.27 6.73 -11.17
C HIS A 598 -17.49 6.16 -10.43
N ARG A 599 -18.67 6.21 -11.05
CA ARG A 599 -19.89 5.63 -10.47
C ARG A 599 -19.73 4.12 -10.22
N SER A 600 -19.24 3.38 -11.22
CA SER A 600 -19.02 1.94 -11.13
C SER A 600 -18.00 1.57 -10.04
N MET A 601 -16.93 2.37 -9.89
CA MET A 601 -15.93 2.18 -8.84
C MET A 601 -16.50 2.47 -7.44
N ALA A 602 -17.33 3.49 -7.30
CA ALA A 602 -18.04 3.77 -6.04
C ALA A 602 -19.03 2.65 -5.66
N GLN A 603 -19.73 2.07 -6.64
CA GLN A 603 -20.56 0.89 -6.42
C GLN A 603 -19.72 -0.30 -5.94
N LEU A 604 -18.59 -0.58 -6.62
CA LEU A 604 -17.69 -1.68 -6.24
C LEU A 604 -17.09 -1.50 -4.85
N LEU A 605 -16.55 -0.32 -4.55
CA LEU A 605 -16.03 -0.03 -3.21
C LEU A 605 -17.14 -0.12 -2.15
N GLY A 606 -18.34 0.37 -2.44
CA GLY A 606 -19.50 0.22 -1.56
C GLY A 606 -19.84 -1.24 -1.26
N ILE A 607 -19.83 -2.12 -2.27
CA ILE A 607 -20.07 -3.56 -2.09
C ILE A 607 -18.95 -4.22 -1.28
N VAL A 608 -17.68 -3.89 -1.55
CA VAL A 608 -16.56 -4.40 -0.73
C VAL A 608 -16.71 -3.98 0.73
N VAL A 609 -17.11 -2.72 0.99
CA VAL A 609 -17.41 -2.22 2.33
C VAL A 609 -18.55 -3.01 2.97
N ALA A 610 -19.63 -3.28 2.25
CA ALA A 610 -20.76 -4.06 2.77
C ALA A 610 -20.35 -5.51 3.12
N GLU A 611 -19.64 -6.19 2.22
CA GLU A 611 -19.19 -7.57 2.43
C GLU A 611 -18.28 -7.67 3.67
N LEU A 612 -17.39 -6.70 3.87
CA LEU A 612 -16.50 -6.69 5.03
C LEU A 612 -17.17 -6.18 6.30
N ALA A 613 -18.13 -5.26 6.23
CA ALA A 613 -18.79 -4.68 7.40
C ALA A 613 -19.92 -5.56 7.97
N GLU A 614 -20.64 -6.31 7.12
CA GLU A 614 -21.88 -7.01 7.48
C GLU A 614 -21.72 -8.51 7.70
N ASN A 615 -20.73 -9.17 7.09
CA ASN A 615 -20.63 -10.62 7.26
C ASN A 615 -20.10 -10.98 8.66
N LEU A 616 -20.94 -11.57 9.52
CA LEU A 616 -20.55 -11.94 10.89
C LEU A 616 -19.32 -12.86 10.92
N VAL A 617 -19.21 -13.79 9.95
CA VAL A 617 -17.97 -14.53 9.68
C VAL A 617 -17.20 -13.76 8.62
N ILE A 618 -15.96 -13.36 8.92
CA ILE A 618 -15.12 -12.62 7.96
C ILE A 618 -15.01 -13.43 6.65
N PRO A 619 -15.24 -12.82 5.47
CA PRO A 619 -15.27 -13.51 4.18
C PRO A 619 -13.87 -13.80 3.60
N PHE A 620 -12.90 -14.18 4.43
CA PHE A 620 -11.54 -14.49 3.99
C PHE A 620 -11.39 -15.96 3.58
N GLN A 621 -10.30 -16.25 2.86
CA GLN A 621 -9.86 -17.61 2.53
C GLN A 621 -8.38 -17.81 2.93
N ALA A 622 -8.15 -18.52 4.04
CA ALA A 622 -6.78 -18.77 4.52
C ALA A 622 -6.02 -19.76 3.61
N ALA A 623 -6.74 -20.74 3.06
CA ALA A 623 -6.19 -21.73 2.14
C ALA A 623 -5.54 -21.09 0.90
N GLU A 624 -6.24 -20.12 0.28
CA GLU A 624 -5.74 -19.38 -0.90
C GLU A 624 -4.46 -18.62 -0.56
N TYR A 625 -4.37 -18.05 0.64
CA TYR A 625 -3.13 -17.42 1.11
C TYR A 625 -1.96 -18.38 1.14
N VAL A 626 -2.14 -19.60 1.65
CA VAL A 626 -1.06 -20.60 1.66
C VAL A 626 -0.70 -21.08 0.27
N ASP A 627 -1.68 -21.21 -0.63
CA ASP A 627 -1.43 -21.57 -2.03
C ASP A 627 -0.57 -20.50 -2.72
N ALA A 628 -0.88 -19.21 -2.51
CA ALA A 628 -0.07 -18.09 -2.99
C ALA A 628 1.36 -18.11 -2.44
N LEU A 629 1.53 -18.36 -1.13
CA LEU A 629 2.87 -18.53 -0.52
C LEU A 629 3.69 -19.66 -1.17
N GLY A 630 3.00 -20.72 -1.63
CA GLY A 630 3.60 -21.82 -2.39
C GLY A 630 4.08 -21.36 -3.76
N THR A 631 3.23 -20.66 -4.51
CA THR A 631 3.58 -20.07 -5.81
C THR A 631 4.76 -19.10 -5.70
N TYR A 632 4.83 -18.29 -4.65
CA TYR A 632 5.97 -17.40 -4.41
C TYR A 632 7.25 -18.18 -4.09
N LEU A 633 7.15 -19.31 -3.40
CA LEU A 633 8.30 -20.19 -3.15
C LEU A 633 8.78 -20.88 -4.43
N ASP A 634 7.87 -21.24 -5.34
CA ASP A 634 8.23 -21.73 -6.68
C ASP A 634 9.07 -20.68 -7.44
N GLN A 635 8.72 -19.39 -7.35
CA GLN A 635 9.52 -18.32 -7.95
C GLN A 635 10.94 -18.24 -7.37
N VAL A 636 11.10 -18.39 -6.04
CA VAL A 636 12.42 -18.42 -5.38
C VAL A 636 13.24 -19.62 -5.83
N GLU A 637 12.63 -20.80 -5.85
CA GLU A 637 13.28 -22.05 -6.27
C GLU A 637 13.70 -22.00 -7.74
N ASN A 638 12.83 -21.50 -8.63
CA ASN A 638 13.14 -21.34 -10.04
C ASN A 638 14.29 -20.34 -10.26
N LYS A 639 14.32 -19.23 -9.50
CA LYS A 639 15.44 -18.28 -9.54
C LYS A 639 16.74 -18.94 -9.09
N LEU A 640 16.74 -19.67 -7.96
CA LEU A 640 17.94 -20.34 -7.45
C LEU A 640 18.48 -21.40 -8.44
N ARG A 641 17.59 -22.18 -9.09
CA ARG A 641 18.00 -23.15 -10.12
C ARG A 641 18.72 -22.48 -11.30
N ARG A 642 18.20 -21.35 -11.79
CA ARG A 642 18.82 -20.60 -12.89
C ARG A 642 20.25 -20.20 -12.56
N TYR A 643 20.52 -19.72 -11.34
CA TYR A 643 21.87 -19.34 -10.92
C TYR A 643 22.82 -20.53 -10.76
N GLN A 644 22.34 -21.66 -10.24
CA GLN A 644 23.17 -22.87 -10.12
C GLN A 644 23.56 -23.42 -11.50
N ASN A 645 22.62 -23.46 -12.44
CA ASN A 645 22.89 -23.95 -13.80
C ASN A 645 23.82 -23.00 -14.58
N SER A 646 23.78 -21.68 -14.33
CA SER A 646 24.69 -20.74 -14.99
C SER A 646 26.13 -20.80 -14.48
N ASP A 647 26.35 -21.26 -13.24
CA ASP A 647 27.68 -21.36 -12.62
C ASP A 647 28.38 -22.70 -12.94
N ASP A 648 27.65 -23.78 -13.28
CA ASP A 648 28.19 -25.12 -13.50
C ASP A 648 28.71 -25.39 -14.94
N GLY A 649 28.50 -24.48 -15.91
CA GLY A 649 29.10 -24.58 -17.25
C GLY A 649 28.69 -25.81 -18.09
N ASP A 650 27.70 -26.58 -17.64
CA ASP A 650 27.13 -27.69 -18.40
C ASP A 650 25.93 -27.20 -19.22
N ASP A 651 26.17 -26.98 -20.51
CA ASP A 651 25.14 -27.01 -21.56
C ASP A 651 24.59 -28.45 -21.65
N ASP A 652 23.80 -28.89 -20.66
CA ASP A 652 23.10 -30.17 -20.76
C ASP A 652 21.72 -29.97 -21.39
N ASP A 653 21.67 -30.26 -22.69
CA ASP A 653 20.52 -30.34 -23.61
C ASP A 653 19.48 -31.40 -23.16
N ASN A 654 18.95 -31.29 -21.93
CA ASN A 654 17.90 -32.18 -21.43
C ASN A 654 16.58 -31.44 -21.23
N ASN A 655 15.89 -31.36 -22.37
CA ASN A 655 14.45 -31.24 -22.62
C ASN A 655 13.53 -31.68 -21.45
N ASP A 656 13.22 -30.77 -20.53
CA ASP A 656 11.92 -30.74 -19.85
C ASP A 656 11.12 -29.55 -20.41
N SER A 657 10.26 -29.88 -21.36
CA SER A 657 9.42 -28.96 -22.09
C SER A 657 8.20 -28.59 -21.24
N SER A 658 8.36 -27.63 -20.33
CA SER A 658 7.22 -26.84 -19.81
C SER A 658 7.56 -25.42 -19.35
N ASP A 659 8.83 -25.07 -19.13
CA ASP A 659 9.22 -23.69 -18.83
C ASP A 659 9.72 -22.99 -20.11
N HIS A 660 8.78 -22.50 -20.92
CA HIS A 660 9.08 -21.45 -21.87
C HIS A 660 9.53 -20.21 -21.07
N VAL A 661 10.83 -20.07 -20.85
CA VAL A 661 11.40 -18.74 -20.61
C VAL A 661 11.17 -17.98 -21.90
N SER A 662 10.15 -17.13 -21.91
CA SER A 662 9.99 -16.09 -22.92
C SER A 662 11.35 -15.42 -23.07
N SER A 663 11.91 -15.42 -24.27
CA SER A 663 13.15 -14.66 -24.51
C SER A 663 12.93 -13.20 -24.04
N ILE A 664 13.98 -12.45 -23.72
CA ILE A 664 13.83 -11.01 -23.37
C ILE A 664 13.03 -10.25 -24.46
N GLU A 665 13.01 -10.78 -25.68
CA GLU A 665 12.22 -10.29 -26.82
C GLU A 665 10.71 -10.54 -26.68
N ASP A 666 10.31 -11.60 -25.98
CA ASP A 666 8.92 -12.00 -25.75
C ASP A 666 8.34 -11.47 -24.43
N MET A 667 9.16 -10.86 -23.56
CA MET A 667 8.69 -10.27 -22.30
C MET A 667 7.84 -9.02 -22.55
N ASP A 668 6.76 -8.86 -21.78
CA ASP A 668 6.06 -7.58 -21.68
C ASP A 668 6.90 -6.54 -20.90
N ASP A 669 6.47 -5.28 -20.95
CA ASP A 669 7.22 -4.17 -20.34
C ASP A 669 7.36 -4.35 -18.82
N GLU A 670 6.29 -4.80 -18.15
CA GLU A 670 6.28 -5.01 -16.70
C GLU A 670 7.32 -6.06 -16.28
N ALA A 671 7.31 -7.23 -16.93
CA ALA A 671 8.26 -8.31 -16.68
C ALA A 671 9.70 -7.87 -16.97
N LEU A 672 9.92 -7.12 -18.07
CA LEU A 672 11.22 -6.60 -18.41
C LEU A 672 11.75 -5.61 -17.37
N PHE A 673 10.92 -4.68 -16.92
CA PHE A 673 11.29 -3.69 -15.92
C PHE A 673 11.57 -4.34 -14.56
N LEU A 674 10.78 -5.36 -14.19
CA LEU A 674 11.02 -6.13 -12.98
C LEU A 674 12.38 -6.84 -13.05
N GLU A 675 12.75 -7.41 -14.21
CA GLU A 675 14.03 -8.10 -14.38
C GLU A 675 15.21 -7.11 -14.41
N ARG A 676 15.10 -6.00 -15.15
CA ARG A 676 16.15 -4.96 -15.23
C ARG A 676 16.30 -4.11 -13.99
N GLY A 677 15.25 -4.03 -13.19
CA GLY A 677 15.28 -3.39 -11.88
C GLY A 677 15.99 -4.24 -10.84
N ARG A 678 16.12 -5.56 -11.02
CA ARG A 678 16.85 -6.43 -10.07
C ARG A 678 18.36 -6.23 -10.22
N ALA A 679 19.06 -6.26 -9.09
CA ALA A 679 20.51 -5.98 -9.04
C ALA A 679 21.37 -7.04 -9.76
N ALA A 680 20.83 -8.20 -10.13
CA ALA A 680 21.65 -9.38 -10.40
C ALA A 680 21.49 -10.06 -11.76
N ALA A 681 20.83 -9.46 -12.75
CA ALA A 681 20.66 -10.15 -14.03
C ALA A 681 21.92 -10.23 -14.92
N PHE A 682 23.02 -9.50 -14.66
CA PHE A 682 24.18 -9.46 -15.58
C PHE A 682 25.57 -9.37 -14.92
N HIS A 683 25.73 -9.86 -13.68
CA HIS A 683 27.05 -9.98 -13.05
C HIS A 683 27.83 -11.23 -13.56
N ALA A 684 28.15 -11.21 -14.85
CA ALA A 684 29.20 -12.04 -15.44
C ALA A 684 30.32 -11.10 -15.90
N SER A 685 31.21 -10.73 -14.96
CA SER A 685 32.54 -10.12 -15.16
C SER A 685 32.83 -8.83 -14.39
N THR A 686 32.82 -8.89 -13.05
CA THR A 686 33.83 -8.15 -12.29
C THR A 686 34.37 -8.99 -11.15
N THR A 687 35.69 -9.01 -11.04
CA THR A 687 36.49 -9.79 -10.11
C THR A 687 36.31 -9.31 -8.68
N ASP A 688 35.28 -9.80 -7.98
CA ASP A 688 35.25 -10.02 -6.51
C ASP A 688 33.91 -10.68 -6.05
N ASP A 689 33.35 -11.59 -6.85
CA ASP A 689 32.16 -12.37 -6.49
C ASP A 689 32.51 -13.45 -5.45
N VAL A 690 32.58 -13.05 -4.18
CA VAL A 690 32.68 -14.01 -3.08
C VAL A 690 31.29 -14.63 -2.88
N VAL A 691 31.04 -15.79 -3.49
CA VAL A 691 29.89 -16.64 -3.14
C VAL A 691 29.97 -16.96 -1.65
N ARG A 692 28.94 -16.60 -0.89
CA ARG A 692 28.90 -16.80 0.57
C ARG A 692 27.95 -17.93 0.94
N GLY A 693 28.48 -18.99 1.53
CA GLY A 693 27.69 -20.11 2.04
C GLY A 693 27.52 -21.23 1.02
N ASN A 694 26.59 -22.14 1.31
CA ASN A 694 26.37 -23.37 0.54
C ASN A 694 24.97 -23.36 -0.08
N ALA A 695 24.91 -23.40 -1.42
CA ALA A 695 23.67 -23.38 -2.19
C ALA A 695 22.78 -24.62 -1.93
N ASP A 696 23.36 -25.81 -1.79
CA ASP A 696 22.61 -27.05 -1.48
C ASP A 696 21.97 -27.00 -0.09
N ALA A 697 22.67 -26.42 0.89
CA ALA A 697 22.13 -26.21 2.22
C ALA A 697 20.94 -25.23 2.15
N PHE A 698 21.08 -24.15 1.37
CA PHE A 698 20.00 -23.22 1.14
C PHE A 698 18.81 -23.89 0.43
N TRP A 699 19.03 -24.65 -0.63
CA TRP A 699 18.01 -25.44 -1.34
C TRP A 699 17.27 -26.40 -0.39
N THR A 700 18.02 -27.09 0.48
CA THR A 700 17.45 -27.98 1.50
C THR A 700 16.53 -27.23 2.46
N SER A 701 16.89 -26.00 2.84
CA SER A 701 16.04 -25.17 3.69
C SER A 701 14.73 -24.73 3.02
N LEU A 702 14.73 -24.55 1.68
CA LEU A 702 13.51 -24.26 0.92
C LEU A 702 12.57 -25.47 0.89
N LYS A 703 13.11 -26.70 0.77
CA LYS A 703 12.31 -27.93 0.92
C LYS A 703 11.64 -28.02 2.30
N ASP A 704 12.35 -27.66 3.36
CA ASP A 704 11.79 -27.62 4.72
C ASP A 704 10.69 -26.57 4.89
N MET A 705 10.81 -25.44 4.19
CA MET A 705 9.74 -24.44 4.09
C MET A 705 8.52 -25.01 3.37
N ARG A 706 8.70 -25.67 2.21
CA ARG A 706 7.62 -26.31 1.45
C ARG A 706 6.85 -27.35 2.27
N LEU A 707 7.55 -28.16 3.07
CA LEU A 707 6.91 -29.09 4.03
C LEU A 707 6.13 -28.36 5.13
N SER A 708 6.57 -27.17 5.53
CA SER A 708 5.88 -26.36 6.54
C SER A 708 4.65 -25.68 5.94
N LEU A 709 4.71 -25.20 4.70
CA LEU A 709 3.56 -24.72 3.93
C LEU A 709 2.52 -25.82 3.71
N ALA A 710 2.94 -27.04 3.37
CA ALA A 710 2.00 -28.16 3.21
C ALA A 710 1.20 -28.46 4.49
N ARG A 711 1.85 -28.37 5.67
CA ARG A 711 1.16 -28.47 6.96
C ARG A 711 0.26 -27.28 7.23
N PHE A 712 0.73 -26.08 6.91
CA PHE A 712 -0.03 -24.86 7.07
C PHE A 712 -1.33 -24.91 6.24
N ARG A 713 -1.24 -25.41 5.00
CA ARG A 713 -2.36 -25.54 4.06
C ARG A 713 -3.49 -26.42 4.59
N ILE A 714 -3.15 -27.51 5.29
CA ILE A 714 -4.13 -28.41 5.92
C ILE A 714 -4.92 -27.64 7.00
N VAL A 715 -4.21 -26.98 7.92
CA VAL A 715 -4.86 -26.25 9.03
C VAL A 715 -5.65 -25.03 8.52
N ALA A 716 -5.13 -24.34 7.50
CA ALA A 716 -5.85 -23.25 6.84
C ALA A 716 -7.16 -23.74 6.21
N SER A 717 -7.16 -24.90 5.54
CA SER A 717 -8.39 -25.52 5.04
C SER A 717 -9.37 -25.91 6.14
N GLU A 718 -8.89 -26.39 7.29
CA GLU A 718 -9.75 -26.71 8.43
C GLU A 718 -10.40 -25.45 9.03
N LEU A 719 -9.70 -24.31 9.02
CA LEU A 719 -10.26 -23.02 9.40
C LEU A 719 -11.35 -22.57 8.42
N ASP A 720 -11.08 -22.65 7.12
CA ASP A 720 -12.03 -22.27 6.08
C ASP A 720 -13.29 -23.15 6.12
N GLU A 721 -13.15 -24.46 6.36
CA GLU A 721 -14.30 -25.35 6.55
C GLU A 721 -15.10 -25.00 7.82
N GLN A 722 -14.44 -24.59 8.90
CA GLN A 722 -15.13 -24.12 10.11
C GLN A 722 -15.88 -22.81 9.88
N ALA A 723 -15.28 -21.88 9.13
CA ALA A 723 -15.91 -20.63 8.72
C ALA A 723 -17.16 -20.90 7.90
N GLU A 724 -17.07 -21.80 6.91
CA GLU A 724 -18.19 -22.13 6.03
C GLU A 724 -19.34 -22.81 6.80
N ARG A 725 -19.04 -23.79 7.67
CA ARG A 725 -20.06 -24.39 8.55
C ARG A 725 -20.72 -23.36 9.47
N ALA A 726 -19.98 -22.34 9.92
CA ALA A 726 -20.54 -21.26 10.71
C ALA A 726 -21.46 -20.35 9.88
N ARG A 727 -21.10 -20.05 8.62
CA ARG A 727 -21.95 -19.32 7.66
C ARG A 727 -23.23 -20.10 7.35
N GLU A 728 -23.13 -21.38 6.99
CA GLU A 728 -24.29 -22.24 6.75
C GLU A 728 -25.24 -22.31 7.96
N ALA A 729 -24.69 -22.38 9.18
CA ALA A 729 -25.48 -22.37 10.40
C ALA A 729 -26.17 -21.03 10.69
N LEU A 730 -25.58 -19.90 10.26
CA LEU A 730 -26.21 -18.58 10.30
C LEU A 730 -27.36 -18.51 9.28
N ASP A 731 -27.13 -18.98 8.05
CA ASP A 731 -28.10 -18.91 6.95
C ASP A 731 -29.32 -19.82 7.14
N HIS A 732 -29.11 -21.06 7.58
CA HIS A 732 -30.22 -21.97 7.91
C HIS A 732 -31.00 -21.53 9.15
N GLY A 733 -30.38 -20.70 9.99
CA GLY A 733 -30.93 -20.23 11.26
C GLY A 733 -31.02 -21.35 12.31
N MET A 734 -31.00 -20.95 13.58
CA MET A 734 -31.20 -21.88 14.70
C MET A 734 -32.47 -21.56 15.48
N PRO A 735 -33.27 -22.60 15.84
CA PRO A 735 -34.46 -22.41 16.67
C PRO A 735 -34.15 -21.67 17.96
N TRP A 736 -35.08 -20.85 18.43
CA TRP A 736 -34.88 -20.00 19.62
C TRP A 736 -34.55 -20.80 20.90
N TRP A 737 -35.03 -22.03 21.00
CA TRP A 737 -34.74 -22.93 22.13
C TRP A 737 -33.34 -23.55 22.09
N ASN A 738 -32.62 -23.52 20.95
CA ASN A 738 -31.26 -24.04 20.83
C ASN A 738 -30.21 -23.03 21.32
N ILE A 739 -30.37 -22.57 22.56
CA ILE A 739 -29.51 -21.54 23.17
C ILE A 739 -28.05 -22.00 23.22
N VAL A 740 -27.81 -23.28 23.56
CA VAL A 740 -26.46 -23.85 23.61
C VAL A 740 -25.81 -23.87 22.22
N GLY A 741 -26.56 -24.21 21.17
CA GLY A 741 -26.09 -24.16 19.80
C GLY A 741 -25.73 -22.74 19.36
N LYS A 742 -26.56 -21.74 19.68
CA LYS A 742 -26.29 -20.32 19.40
C LYS A 742 -25.03 -19.82 20.10
N ILE A 743 -24.84 -20.16 21.38
CA ILE A 743 -23.62 -19.81 22.12
C ILE A 743 -22.40 -20.45 21.48
N ARG A 744 -22.48 -21.74 21.12
CA ARG A 744 -21.38 -22.45 20.44
C ARG A 744 -21.04 -21.79 19.11
N LEU A 745 -22.04 -21.48 18.29
CA LEU A 745 -21.83 -20.80 17.02
C LEU A 745 -21.18 -19.42 17.23
N GLY A 746 -21.67 -18.62 18.16
CA GLY A 746 -21.08 -17.32 18.48
C GLY A 746 -19.60 -17.43 18.90
N VAL A 747 -19.26 -18.41 19.74
CA VAL A 747 -17.86 -18.70 20.10
C VAL A 747 -17.06 -19.14 18.88
N THR A 748 -17.60 -20.00 18.01
CA THR A 748 -16.93 -20.40 16.77
C THR A 748 -16.62 -19.19 15.88
N ILE A 749 -17.60 -18.31 15.66
CA ILE A 749 -17.43 -17.09 14.85
C ILE A 749 -16.31 -16.22 15.41
N LEU A 750 -16.32 -15.95 16.72
CA LEU A 750 -15.28 -15.15 17.37
C LEU A 750 -13.88 -15.76 17.20
N VAL A 751 -13.76 -17.08 17.34
CA VAL A 751 -12.48 -17.79 17.17
C VAL A 751 -12.02 -17.75 15.72
N VAL A 752 -12.92 -17.99 14.77
CA VAL A 752 -12.61 -17.96 13.33
C VAL A 752 -12.18 -16.56 12.90
N ASN A 753 -12.95 -15.51 13.26
CA ASN A 753 -12.65 -14.13 12.91
C ASN A 753 -11.31 -13.68 13.51
N HIS A 754 -11.05 -14.03 14.77
CA HIS A 754 -9.76 -13.71 15.39
C HIS A 754 -8.60 -14.39 14.63
N LYS A 755 -8.74 -15.67 14.29
CA LYS A 755 -7.74 -16.41 13.50
C LYS A 755 -7.50 -15.77 12.13
N TYR A 756 -8.55 -15.32 11.43
CA TYR A 756 -8.42 -14.62 10.15
C TYR A 756 -7.73 -13.26 10.28
N LYS A 757 -8.16 -12.43 11.25
CA LYS A 757 -7.59 -11.10 11.50
C LYS A 757 -6.09 -11.19 11.81
N GLU A 758 -5.69 -12.13 12.66
CA GLU A 758 -4.29 -12.26 13.08
C GLU A 758 -3.37 -12.88 12.01
N LEU A 759 -3.92 -13.50 10.96
CA LEU A 759 -3.12 -14.38 10.11
C LEU A 759 -1.97 -13.66 9.40
N GLU A 760 -2.24 -12.51 8.79
CA GLU A 760 -1.23 -11.69 8.07
C GLU A 760 -0.11 -11.22 9.03
N ARG A 761 -0.47 -10.77 10.24
CA ARG A 761 0.46 -10.29 11.29
C ARG A 761 1.50 -11.33 11.70
N HIS A 762 1.19 -12.62 11.55
CA HIS A 762 2.14 -13.70 11.81
C HIS A 762 3.32 -13.77 10.82
N PHE A 763 3.32 -12.94 9.78
CA PHE A 763 4.42 -12.77 8.84
C PHE A 763 5.27 -11.52 9.10
N LEU A 764 5.02 -10.80 10.20
CA LEU A 764 5.90 -9.71 10.64
C LEU A 764 7.13 -10.22 11.39
N PHE A 765 8.30 -9.70 11.03
CA PHE A 765 9.55 -9.88 11.72
C PHE A 765 10.03 -8.55 12.32
N GLU A 766 10.14 -8.49 13.65
CA GLU A 766 10.46 -7.25 14.40
C GLU A 766 11.77 -6.59 13.94
N GLY A 767 12.77 -7.37 13.56
CA GLY A 767 14.04 -6.85 13.04
C GLY A 767 13.94 -6.16 11.68
N GLY A 768 12.86 -6.41 10.93
CA GLY A 768 12.65 -5.96 9.55
C GLY A 768 13.65 -6.55 8.56
N LEU A 769 13.55 -6.10 7.31
CA LEU A 769 14.44 -6.50 6.22
C LEU A 769 15.86 -5.94 6.37
N ASP A 770 16.84 -6.62 5.77
CA ASP A 770 18.25 -6.21 5.85
C ASP A 770 18.45 -4.83 5.21
N GLY A 771 19.03 -3.89 5.95
CA GLY A 771 19.23 -2.51 5.49
C GLY A 771 17.93 -1.69 5.35
N ARG A 772 16.79 -2.28 5.67
CA ARG A 772 15.44 -1.74 5.46
C ARG A 772 14.51 -2.13 6.61
N SER A 773 14.95 -1.84 7.83
CA SER A 773 14.32 -2.33 9.06
C SER A 773 12.91 -1.80 9.31
N TRP A 774 12.47 -0.77 8.57
CA TRP A 774 11.10 -0.28 8.63
C TRP A 774 10.12 -1.34 8.08
N PHE A 775 10.43 -1.96 6.93
CA PHE A 775 9.61 -3.04 6.38
C PHE A 775 9.72 -4.30 7.24
N LYS A 776 8.60 -4.70 7.85
CA LYS A 776 8.52 -5.82 8.81
C LYS A 776 8.00 -7.11 8.16
N HIS A 777 7.21 -7.01 7.11
CA HIS A 777 6.60 -8.16 6.46
C HIS A 777 7.64 -9.01 5.70
N VAL A 778 7.71 -10.31 5.97
CA VAL A 778 8.75 -11.20 5.39
C VAL A 778 8.39 -11.78 4.03
N VAL A 779 7.11 -11.66 3.63
CA VAL A 779 6.60 -12.18 2.35
C VAL A 779 6.49 -11.07 1.32
N PHE A 780 6.14 -9.85 1.72
CA PHE A 780 5.86 -8.72 0.84
C PHE A 780 6.72 -7.54 1.28
N ALA A 781 7.27 -6.84 0.31
CA ALA A 781 7.86 -5.52 0.46
C ALA A 781 8.08 -4.92 -0.93
N PRO A 782 8.27 -3.60 -1.07
CA PRO A 782 8.80 -3.05 -2.30
C PRO A 782 10.17 -3.66 -2.63
N GLY A 783 10.40 -3.95 -3.90
CA GLY A 783 11.72 -4.40 -4.37
C GLY A 783 12.77 -3.31 -4.17
N LEU A 784 13.96 -3.70 -3.71
CA LEU A 784 15.05 -2.78 -3.33
C LEU A 784 15.38 -1.75 -4.43
N TRP A 785 15.35 -2.18 -5.68
CA TRP A 785 15.75 -1.41 -6.85
C TRP A 785 14.60 -1.16 -7.87
N THR A 786 13.41 -1.69 -7.59
CA THR A 786 12.19 -1.42 -8.38
C THR A 786 11.28 -0.40 -7.70
N GLY A 787 11.20 -0.41 -6.37
CA GLY A 787 10.46 0.56 -5.55
C GLY A 787 8.95 0.36 -5.53
N TYR A 788 8.29 0.25 -6.69
CA TYR A 788 6.84 0.08 -6.76
C TYR A 788 6.41 -1.40 -6.76
N ALA A 789 7.07 -2.23 -7.58
CA ALA A 789 6.70 -3.62 -7.74
C ALA A 789 6.85 -4.41 -6.42
N GLY A 790 5.79 -5.15 -6.07
CA GLY A 790 5.80 -6.07 -4.93
C GLY A 790 6.82 -7.18 -5.13
N ALA A 791 7.85 -7.18 -4.30
CA ALA A 791 8.79 -8.29 -4.22
C ALA A 791 8.26 -9.33 -3.24
N VAL A 792 8.13 -10.57 -3.72
CA VAL A 792 7.76 -11.70 -2.88
C VAL A 792 9.00 -12.35 -2.28
N TYR A 793 8.94 -12.68 -0.98
CA TYR A 793 10.07 -13.17 -0.18
C TYR A 793 11.37 -12.38 -0.44
N PRO A 794 11.38 -11.05 -0.23
CA PRO A 794 12.50 -10.18 -0.59
C PRO A 794 13.83 -10.65 0.01
N GLY A 795 13.84 -11.07 1.29
CA GLY A 795 15.04 -11.60 1.94
C GLY A 795 15.64 -12.84 1.27
N LEU A 796 14.83 -13.68 0.61
CA LEU A 796 15.33 -14.83 -0.18
C LEU A 796 15.78 -14.40 -1.57
N MET A 797 14.95 -13.64 -2.27
CA MET A 797 15.21 -13.18 -3.64
C MET A 797 16.48 -12.33 -3.73
N GLU A 798 16.66 -11.41 -2.79
CA GLU A 798 17.83 -10.53 -2.70
C GLU A 798 19.10 -11.29 -2.28
N SER A 799 18.96 -12.35 -1.48
CA SER A 799 20.10 -13.21 -1.12
C SER A 799 20.60 -14.01 -2.32
N ILE A 800 19.71 -14.44 -3.22
CA ILE A 800 20.09 -15.08 -4.49
C ILE A 800 20.77 -14.05 -5.39
N ASP A 801 20.20 -12.85 -5.52
CA ASP A 801 20.76 -11.76 -6.32
C ASP A 801 22.20 -11.41 -5.89
N ALA A 802 22.44 -11.37 -4.57
CA ALA A 802 23.75 -11.07 -4.01
C ALA A 802 24.72 -12.27 -3.94
N LYS A 803 24.33 -13.46 -4.42
CA LYS A 803 25.06 -14.73 -4.25
C LYS A 803 25.45 -15.01 -2.78
N ASP A 804 24.61 -14.58 -1.83
CA ASP A 804 24.79 -14.77 -0.38
C ASP A 804 23.83 -15.82 0.17
N TYR A 805 24.14 -17.09 -0.09
CA TYR A 805 23.38 -18.25 0.37
C TYR A 805 23.39 -18.41 1.90
N SER A 806 24.37 -17.84 2.61
CA SER A 806 24.36 -17.78 4.07
C SER A 806 23.24 -16.88 4.58
N ASN A 807 23.03 -15.74 3.92
CA ASN A 807 21.88 -14.87 4.19
C ASN A 807 20.57 -15.53 3.75
N GLY A 808 20.56 -16.24 2.63
CA GLY A 808 19.43 -17.06 2.19
C GLY A 808 18.98 -18.07 3.26
N LEU A 809 19.93 -18.78 3.88
CA LEU A 809 19.68 -19.68 5.02
C LEU A 809 19.13 -18.96 6.26
N LYS A 810 19.62 -17.75 6.55
CA LYS A 810 19.08 -16.92 7.65
C LYS A 810 17.60 -16.61 7.39
N TRP A 811 17.30 -16.11 6.20
CA TRP A 811 15.95 -15.70 5.81
C TRP A 811 14.99 -16.87 5.70
N SER A 812 15.40 -18.00 5.12
CA SER A 812 14.56 -19.19 5.08
C SER A 812 14.22 -19.68 6.49
N GLY A 813 15.18 -19.61 7.42
CA GLY A 813 14.94 -19.88 8.84
C GLY A 813 13.95 -18.92 9.51
N ILE A 814 14.03 -17.61 9.23
CA ILE A 814 13.10 -16.60 9.75
C ILE A 814 11.69 -16.82 9.19
N ILE A 815 11.56 -16.98 7.87
CA ILE A 815 10.27 -17.18 7.20
C ILE A 815 9.63 -18.49 7.65
N ASN A 816 10.41 -19.59 7.76
CA ASN A 816 9.89 -20.86 8.25
C ASN A 816 9.38 -20.78 9.69
N LYS A 817 10.02 -19.96 10.55
CA LYS A 817 9.49 -19.68 11.90
C LYS A 817 8.16 -18.93 11.84
N CYS A 818 8.01 -17.96 10.93
CA CYS A 818 6.76 -17.24 10.71
C CYS A 818 5.64 -18.19 10.23
N ILE A 819 5.92 -19.04 9.23
CA ILE A 819 4.98 -20.06 8.73
C ILE A 819 4.54 -21.00 9.86
N ARG A 820 5.47 -21.48 10.68
CA ARG A 820 5.15 -22.36 11.82
C ARG A 820 4.34 -21.64 12.90
N ARG A 821 4.62 -20.36 13.14
CA ARG A 821 3.88 -19.50 14.06
C ARG A 821 2.44 -19.32 13.57
N ALA A 822 2.25 -18.95 12.30
CA ALA A 822 0.94 -18.85 11.65
C ALA A 822 0.18 -20.19 11.72
N THR A 823 0.83 -21.30 11.34
CA THR A 823 0.24 -22.65 11.43
C THR A 823 -0.26 -22.97 12.83
N LYS A 824 0.55 -22.69 13.86
CA LYS A 824 0.18 -22.94 15.26
C LYS A 824 -0.98 -22.05 15.72
N SER A 825 -1.07 -20.82 15.24
CA SER A 825 -2.17 -19.91 15.58
C SER A 825 -3.53 -20.37 15.05
N LEU A 826 -3.52 -21.11 13.93
CA LEU A 826 -4.75 -21.63 13.32
C LEU A 826 -5.23 -22.96 13.92
N GLN A 827 -4.39 -23.66 14.68
CA GLN A 827 -4.78 -24.87 15.44
C GLN A 827 -5.52 -24.45 16.71
#